data_AF-A0A2U3DSA8-F1
#
_entry.id   AF-A0A2U3DSA8-F1
#
_cell.length_a   1.000
_cell.length_b   1.000
_cell.length_c   1.000
_cell.angle_alpha   90.00
_cell.angle_beta   90.00
_cell.angle_gamma   90.00
#
_symmetry.space_group_name_H-M   'P 1'
#
loop_
_entity.id
_entity.type
_entity.pdbx_description
1 polymer ?
#
loop_
_entity_poly.entity_id
_entity_poly.type
_entity_poly.pdbx_seq_one_letter_code
_entity_poly.pdbx_strand_id
1 'polypeptide(L)'
;MMDPHATCNAVRILSLDGGGIRGLSSLLILEHLMERVREAEGLTEVPRPCDRFDMIGGTSTGGIIAIMLGRLRMTVDECICAYRKMAERAFTPKRTTFLPASPSGAFSAKALEAAIRDTVKEFCPAAECVARRGAGHSTASTCTHGDAEFRSPSCTSTVVLAITKDNVDARPTLFTTYDTSTSLSGCTIWQVARATSAATTFFKPIRVGRDGIEFVDAGFGYNNPCEVLIEEAGRRFPGRDRMQVISIGTGLGDVVSISDTRIGIINALKKMATTSRAVAARLDDRFGGDHRYVRFNVEKGLEDTTLSDWKKASTISAHTRNYLSDNKRRVDAFVHAFLRRDWQEERTEGGETSVPESPPRKPCRYLPFQKNRKFVGRASILQTLKQTLFGDDDLTSRSVAIVGLGGVGKTQVALQMAYWTLQNKPEWHVFWVPALSMASFEQTCRTIVQMVGLEATDKEDAKELLKRYLDSDTSGRWFLIVDNIDDEEMVEGKEQGIRDFLPLTGKGRILFTTRVQGIAVGLAQAGVIDLSQMEEHEAIELLEKSLINRSLLDDKKAVAELLGILAHLPLAMAQAAAYLNVRKTSVAEYVRLLQNTERDMVELLETEFSDDTRYSPRQHKTANAVASTWVVSFEQIRKDVDAAMLLRFMAHIGSKAIPRSMLPAVGSEQRMTRAVGVLCGYSFLSVREDGWTYDMHRLVHLASRVWVSKQDVAGGQRRETLCHLRAIFSTDSWEERERWRLFLPHVLKAIKVDEEDGHWVEEDNDLGYWVGRCLQAEGRSREAVVVLERVVAVHETTLAETHPDRLASQHVLAMAYQADGRVKEAIELLERVVAVEETTLAETHPDQLASQHELARAYQADGQVKEAIELLERVVAVEETTLAETHPDRLASQHNLATVYYGNGEIKKVVALLEHVVNALKIVQSENNPQRIAAERWLDFLHSQ
;
A
#
# COMPACT_ATOMS: atom_id res chain seq x y z
N MET A 1 -26.67 67.43 4.09
CA MET A 1 -27.22 66.16 3.59
C MET A 1 -26.06 65.35 3.06
N MET A 2 -25.61 64.34 3.81
CA MET A 2 -24.57 63.40 3.37
C MET A 2 -25.23 62.19 2.72
N ASP A 3 -24.64 61.74 1.61
CA ASP A 3 -25.04 60.57 0.82
C ASP A 3 -24.91 59.27 1.64
N PRO A 4 -25.96 58.44 1.79
CA PRO A 4 -25.93 57.23 2.61
C PRO A 4 -25.11 56.05 2.03
N HIS A 5 -24.50 56.19 0.85
CA HIS A 5 -23.80 55.10 0.15
C HIS A 5 -22.28 55.25 0.05
N ALA A 6 -21.61 55.79 1.09
CA ALA A 6 -20.14 55.70 1.19
C ALA A 6 -19.71 54.21 1.14
N THR A 7 -19.16 53.81 -0.01
CA THR A 7 -18.92 52.43 -0.43
C THR A 7 -17.85 51.75 0.42
N CYS A 8 -18.21 50.63 1.05
CA CYS A 8 -17.25 49.72 1.70
C CYS A 8 -16.17 49.31 0.69
N ASN A 9 -14.89 49.49 1.02
CA ASN A 9 -13.77 49.20 0.11
C ASN A 9 -13.44 47.69 -0.01
N ALA A 10 -14.17 46.81 0.68
CA ALA A 10 -13.91 45.37 0.70
C ALA A 10 -14.95 44.57 -0.10
N VAL A 11 -14.50 43.60 -0.90
CA VAL A 11 -15.35 42.63 -1.60
C VAL A 11 -15.72 41.48 -0.66
N ARG A 12 -17.02 41.22 -0.49
CA ARG A 12 -17.54 40.13 0.33
C ARG A 12 -17.89 38.91 -0.52
N ILE A 13 -17.26 37.77 -0.20
CA ILE A 13 -17.38 36.52 -0.97
C ILE A 13 -17.95 35.42 -0.08
N LEU A 14 -19.00 34.75 -0.56
CA LEU A 14 -19.52 33.51 0.03
C LEU A 14 -19.13 32.32 -0.85
N SER A 15 -18.35 31.39 -0.29
CA SER A 15 -17.85 30.17 -0.93
C SER A 15 -18.50 28.93 -0.32
N LEU A 16 -19.12 28.09 -1.14
CA LEU A 16 -19.89 26.92 -0.72
C LEU A 16 -19.33 25.62 -1.30
N ASP A 17 -19.01 24.67 -0.43
CA ASP A 17 -18.44 23.37 -0.84
C ASP A 17 -19.47 22.40 -1.42
N GLY A 18 -18.96 21.43 -2.19
CA GLY A 18 -19.71 20.26 -2.62
C GLY A 18 -19.83 19.18 -1.54
N GLY A 19 -21.00 18.54 -1.43
CA GLY A 19 -21.21 17.52 -0.39
C GLY A 19 -22.54 16.75 -0.36
N GLY A 20 -23.36 16.79 -1.43
CA GLY A 20 -24.64 16.07 -1.48
C GLY A 20 -25.63 16.57 -0.44
N ILE A 21 -26.42 15.68 0.17
CA ILE A 21 -27.38 16.08 1.23
C ILE A 21 -26.73 16.90 2.36
N ARG A 22 -25.43 16.72 2.63
CA ARG A 22 -24.70 17.47 3.65
C ARG A 22 -24.60 18.97 3.35
N GLY A 23 -24.91 19.43 2.14
CA GLY A 23 -25.12 20.86 1.84
C GLY A 23 -26.16 21.54 2.73
N LEU A 24 -27.06 20.77 3.36
CA LEU A 24 -27.96 21.29 4.40
C LEU A 24 -27.20 21.88 5.60
N SER A 25 -26.05 21.31 5.99
CA SER A 25 -25.22 21.88 7.06
C SER A 25 -24.68 23.26 6.69
N SER A 26 -24.28 23.47 5.43
CA SER A 26 -23.82 24.77 4.95
C SER A 26 -24.91 25.84 5.03
N LEU A 27 -26.14 25.46 4.69
CA LEU A 27 -27.30 26.34 4.78
C LEU A 27 -27.65 26.68 6.23
N LEU A 28 -27.63 25.71 7.15
CA LEU A 28 -27.90 25.94 8.57
C LEU A 28 -26.82 26.81 9.23
N ILE A 29 -25.55 26.67 8.84
CA ILE A 29 -24.49 27.58 9.26
C ILE A 29 -24.79 28.99 8.76
N LEU A 30 -25.12 29.13 7.47
CA LEU A 30 -25.40 30.43 6.87
C LEU A 30 -26.65 31.10 7.50
N GLU A 31 -27.69 30.33 7.80
CA GLU A 31 -28.90 30.78 8.48
C GLU A 31 -28.53 31.41 9.82
N HIS A 32 -27.79 30.68 10.65
CA HIS A 32 -27.34 31.19 11.94
C HIS A 32 -26.47 32.45 11.82
N LEU A 33 -25.55 32.50 10.84
CA LEU A 33 -24.74 33.70 10.60
C LEU A 33 -25.60 34.91 10.21
N MET A 34 -26.59 34.73 9.33
CA MET A 34 -27.47 35.81 8.89
C MET A 34 -28.45 36.25 9.98
N GLU A 35 -28.90 35.33 10.85
CA GLU A 35 -29.67 35.67 12.07
C GLU A 35 -28.86 36.55 13.02
N ARG A 36 -27.59 36.21 13.24
CA ARG A 36 -26.69 37.02 14.09
C ARG A 36 -26.41 38.39 13.47
N VAL A 37 -26.31 38.49 12.15
CA VAL A 37 -26.24 39.78 11.42
C VAL A 37 -27.51 40.59 11.61
N ARG A 38 -28.70 39.96 11.49
CA ARG A 38 -29.99 40.61 11.75
C ARG A 38 -30.05 41.20 13.17
N GLU A 39 -29.66 40.41 14.16
CA GLU A 39 -29.64 40.82 15.57
C GLU A 39 -28.66 41.97 15.81
N ALA A 40 -27.45 41.89 15.25
CA ALA A 40 -26.41 42.90 15.43
C ALA A 40 -26.75 44.25 14.75
N GLU A 41 -27.47 44.24 13.62
CA GLU A 41 -27.92 45.45 12.93
C GLU A 41 -29.34 45.91 13.33
N GLY A 42 -30.05 45.16 14.18
CA GLY A 42 -31.41 45.50 14.63
C GLY A 42 -32.48 45.42 13.54
N LEU A 43 -32.33 44.51 12.57
CA LEU A 43 -33.25 44.36 11.43
C LEU A 43 -34.51 43.57 11.81
N THR A 44 -35.64 43.89 11.20
CA THR A 44 -36.92 43.20 11.44
C THR A 44 -36.95 41.78 10.86
N GLU A 45 -36.30 41.58 9.72
CA GLU A 45 -36.24 40.30 9.00
C GLU A 45 -34.79 39.91 8.71
N VAL A 46 -34.54 38.61 8.55
CA VAL A 46 -33.21 38.10 8.21
C VAL A 46 -32.84 38.58 6.79
N PRO A 47 -31.71 39.27 6.59
CA PRO A 47 -31.34 39.78 5.28
C PRO A 47 -31.02 38.65 4.30
N ARG A 48 -31.29 38.87 3.01
CA ARG A 48 -30.95 37.89 1.97
C ARG A 48 -29.44 37.86 1.77
N PRO A 49 -28.82 36.68 1.54
CA PRO A 49 -27.40 36.61 1.22
C PRO A 49 -27.01 37.44 -0.01
N CYS A 50 -27.86 37.53 -1.04
CA CYS A 50 -27.62 38.34 -2.24
C CYS A 50 -27.45 39.85 -1.95
N ASP A 51 -27.97 40.34 -0.82
CA ASP A 51 -27.89 41.75 -0.44
C ASP A 51 -26.68 42.04 0.47
N ARG A 52 -25.96 40.99 0.90
CA ARG A 52 -24.82 41.07 1.83
C ARG A 52 -23.48 40.66 1.23
N PHE A 53 -23.50 39.81 0.21
CA PHE A 53 -22.31 39.34 -0.51
C PHE A 53 -22.25 39.94 -1.91
N ASP A 54 -21.09 40.46 -2.32
CA ASP A 54 -20.86 40.93 -3.68
C ASP A 54 -20.75 39.74 -4.65
N MET A 55 -20.23 38.60 -4.17
CA MET A 55 -20.08 37.35 -4.93
C MET A 55 -20.51 36.12 -4.11
N ILE A 56 -21.29 35.24 -4.72
CA ILE A 56 -21.69 33.95 -4.14
C ILE A 56 -21.27 32.85 -5.11
N GLY A 57 -20.48 31.89 -4.65
CA GLY A 57 -20.02 30.81 -5.51
C GLY A 57 -19.95 29.46 -4.84
N GLY A 58 -19.98 28.42 -5.68
CA GLY A 58 -20.02 27.05 -5.17
C GLY A 58 -19.68 25.98 -6.21
N THR A 59 -19.37 24.80 -5.69
CA THR A 59 -19.12 23.57 -6.46
C THR A 59 -20.13 22.49 -6.07
N SER A 60 -20.53 21.62 -7.00
CA SER A 60 -21.48 20.54 -6.76
C SER A 60 -22.79 21.05 -6.14
N THR A 61 -23.26 20.44 -5.05
CA THR A 61 -24.41 20.94 -4.29
C THR A 61 -24.24 22.36 -3.76
N GLY A 62 -23.01 22.78 -3.42
CA GLY A 62 -22.70 24.17 -3.09
C GLY A 62 -22.95 25.12 -4.27
N GLY A 63 -22.71 24.66 -5.50
CA GLY A 63 -23.06 25.40 -6.72
C GLY A 63 -24.57 25.54 -6.92
N ILE A 64 -25.34 24.49 -6.62
CA ILE A 64 -26.82 24.56 -6.62
C ILE A 64 -27.32 25.56 -5.57
N ILE A 65 -26.73 25.56 -4.37
CA ILE A 65 -27.08 26.52 -3.32
C ILE A 65 -26.69 27.94 -3.74
N ALA A 66 -25.53 28.14 -4.37
CA ALA A 66 -25.12 29.45 -4.90
C ALA A 66 -26.13 29.99 -5.93
N ILE A 67 -26.66 29.13 -6.81
CA ILE A 67 -27.74 29.48 -7.74
C ILE A 67 -29.00 29.93 -6.98
N MET A 68 -29.45 29.18 -5.98
CA MET A 68 -30.65 29.51 -5.20
C MET A 68 -30.50 30.86 -4.46
N LEU A 69 -29.37 31.07 -3.79
CA LEU A 69 -29.13 32.28 -2.98
C LEU A 69 -28.80 33.51 -3.82
N GLY A 70 -27.96 33.37 -4.85
CA GLY A 70 -27.48 34.48 -5.68
C GLY A 70 -28.37 34.75 -6.88
N ARG A 71 -28.56 33.73 -7.74
CA ARG A 71 -29.25 33.88 -9.03
C ARG A 71 -30.79 33.94 -8.88
N LEU A 72 -31.36 33.15 -7.97
CA LEU A 72 -32.81 33.17 -7.66
C LEU A 72 -33.16 34.12 -6.50
N ARG A 73 -32.16 34.72 -5.84
CA ARG A 73 -32.31 35.71 -4.76
C ARG A 73 -33.18 35.23 -3.58
N MET A 74 -33.10 33.94 -3.26
CA MET A 74 -33.86 33.33 -2.17
C MET A 74 -33.32 33.74 -0.81
N THR A 75 -34.19 33.77 0.20
CA THR A 75 -33.75 33.80 1.61
C THR A 75 -33.09 32.46 1.97
N VAL A 76 -32.37 32.41 3.10
CA VAL A 76 -31.73 31.16 3.55
C VAL A 76 -32.79 30.10 3.89
N ASP A 77 -33.88 30.48 4.55
CA ASP A 77 -35.00 29.58 4.91
C ASP A 77 -35.71 29.02 3.66
N GLU A 78 -36.02 29.88 2.69
CA GLU A 78 -36.57 29.44 1.39
C GLU A 78 -35.62 28.44 0.72
N CYS A 79 -34.31 28.70 0.78
CA CYS A 79 -33.30 27.82 0.20
C CYS A 79 -33.21 26.48 0.93
N ILE A 80 -33.33 26.44 2.26
CA ILE A 80 -33.37 25.20 3.05
C ILE A 80 -34.57 24.34 2.64
N CYS A 81 -35.75 24.96 2.54
CA CYS A 81 -36.98 24.27 2.15
C CYS A 81 -36.88 23.71 0.72
N ALA A 82 -36.45 24.52 -0.24
CA ALA A 82 -36.28 24.10 -1.62
C ALA A 82 -35.19 23.01 -1.77
N TYR A 83 -34.08 23.15 -1.04
CA TYR A 83 -32.98 22.19 -1.08
C TYR A 83 -33.40 20.82 -0.56
N ARG A 84 -34.16 20.75 0.56
CA ARG A 84 -34.70 19.48 1.08
C ARG A 84 -35.63 18.78 0.08
N LYS A 85 -36.58 19.53 -0.49
CA LYS A 85 -37.53 19.03 -1.52
C LYS A 85 -36.81 18.54 -2.77
N MET A 86 -35.79 19.26 -3.23
CA MET A 86 -34.95 18.88 -4.36
C MET A 86 -34.14 17.62 -4.04
N ALA A 87 -33.51 17.57 -2.86
CA ALA A 87 -32.64 16.47 -2.47
C ALA A 87 -33.42 15.14 -2.33
N GLU A 88 -34.63 15.17 -1.77
CA GLU A 88 -35.52 14.00 -1.67
C GLU A 88 -35.82 13.39 -3.05
N ARG A 89 -36.14 14.22 -4.04
CA ARG A 89 -36.40 13.77 -5.42
C ARG A 89 -35.13 13.35 -6.16
N ALA A 90 -34.04 14.08 -5.99
CA ALA A 90 -32.83 13.92 -6.80
C ALA A 90 -31.91 12.78 -6.32
N PHE A 91 -31.83 12.52 -5.02
CA PHE A 91 -30.91 11.56 -4.41
C PHE A 91 -31.57 10.25 -3.97
N THR A 92 -32.77 9.95 -4.49
CA THR A 92 -33.41 8.64 -4.33
C THR A 92 -32.82 7.63 -5.36
N PRO A 93 -32.25 6.47 -4.93
CA PRO A 93 -31.63 5.50 -5.83
C PRO A 93 -32.59 4.92 -6.88
N LYS A 94 -32.07 4.60 -8.07
CA LYS A 94 -32.84 3.86 -9.09
C LYS A 94 -33.03 2.40 -8.67
N ARG A 95 -34.24 1.84 -8.78
CA ARG A 95 -34.46 0.38 -8.74
C ARG A 95 -33.86 -0.23 -10.01
N THR A 96 -32.78 -0.98 -9.93
CA THR A 96 -32.21 -1.71 -11.07
C THR A 96 -32.75 -3.14 -11.13
N THR A 97 -33.37 -3.49 -12.25
CA THR A 97 -33.75 -4.86 -12.64
C THR A 97 -32.52 -5.66 -13.12
N PHE A 98 -32.57 -6.97 -12.90
CA PHE A 98 -31.54 -8.01 -13.10
C PHE A 98 -31.06 -8.23 -14.56
N LEU A 99 -30.43 -7.24 -15.23
CA LEU A 99 -29.81 -7.42 -16.54
C LEU A 99 -28.49 -6.64 -16.68
N PRO A 100 -27.46 -7.18 -17.38
CA PRO A 100 -26.16 -6.53 -17.51
C PRO A 100 -26.23 -5.44 -18.58
N ALA A 101 -26.34 -4.18 -18.15
CA ALA A 101 -26.24 -3.03 -19.03
C ALA A 101 -25.28 -1.96 -18.45
N SER A 102 -24.58 -1.29 -19.38
CA SER A 102 -23.54 -0.25 -19.22
C SER A 102 -23.66 0.71 -18.01
N PRO A 103 -22.55 1.31 -17.51
CA PRO A 103 -22.53 2.04 -16.25
C PRO A 103 -23.45 3.26 -16.29
N SER A 104 -24.63 3.13 -15.69
CA SER A 104 -25.56 4.25 -15.51
C SER A 104 -25.43 4.77 -14.07
N GLY A 105 -25.19 6.09 -13.93
CA GLY A 105 -24.98 6.72 -12.61
C GLY A 105 -26.07 6.38 -11.59
N ALA A 106 -25.68 6.32 -10.31
CA ALA A 106 -26.50 5.84 -9.19
C ALA A 106 -27.88 6.53 -9.04
N PHE A 107 -28.00 7.79 -9.49
CA PHE A 107 -29.21 8.60 -9.39
C PHE A 107 -29.78 9.04 -10.75
N SER A 108 -31.04 9.45 -10.75
CA SER A 108 -31.74 9.90 -11.96
C SER A 108 -31.40 11.35 -12.30
N ALA A 109 -30.59 11.55 -13.35
CA ALA A 109 -30.30 12.87 -13.90
C ALA A 109 -31.58 13.62 -14.30
N LYS A 110 -32.60 12.90 -14.81
CA LYS A 110 -33.91 13.46 -15.16
C LYS A 110 -34.69 13.94 -13.93
N ALA A 111 -34.58 13.24 -12.80
CA ALA A 111 -35.26 13.64 -11.57
C ALA A 111 -34.65 14.92 -10.98
N LEU A 112 -33.31 15.02 -10.99
CA LEU A 112 -32.61 16.23 -10.57
C LEU A 112 -32.92 17.42 -11.50
N GLU A 113 -32.91 17.21 -12.82
CA GLU A 113 -33.32 18.23 -13.79
C GLU A 113 -34.74 18.75 -13.51
N ALA A 114 -35.71 17.85 -13.37
CA ALA A 114 -37.09 18.22 -13.10
C ALA A 114 -37.22 18.98 -11.77
N ALA A 115 -36.52 18.53 -10.72
CA ALA A 115 -36.53 19.21 -9.43
C ALA A 115 -35.97 20.64 -9.51
N ILE A 116 -34.85 20.84 -10.22
CA ILE A 116 -34.27 22.19 -10.40
C ILE A 116 -35.22 23.08 -11.21
N ARG A 117 -35.81 22.57 -12.29
CA ARG A 117 -36.79 23.32 -13.10
C ARG A 117 -38.00 23.76 -12.28
N ASP A 118 -38.50 22.89 -11.40
CA ASP A 118 -39.61 23.20 -10.50
C ASP A 118 -39.20 24.28 -9.49
N THR A 119 -38.00 24.22 -8.91
CA THR A 119 -37.45 25.29 -8.05
C THR A 119 -37.35 26.62 -8.80
N VAL A 120 -36.85 26.63 -10.05
CA VAL A 120 -36.75 27.85 -10.85
C VAL A 120 -38.13 28.45 -11.12
N LYS A 121 -39.14 27.63 -11.40
CA LYS A 121 -40.53 28.10 -11.58
C LYS A 121 -41.09 28.70 -10.30
N GLU A 122 -40.93 27.98 -9.19
CA GLU A 122 -41.44 28.36 -7.86
C GLU A 122 -40.79 29.66 -7.35
N PHE A 123 -39.50 29.86 -7.59
CA PHE A 123 -38.74 31.04 -7.13
C PHE A 123 -38.31 31.98 -8.27
N CYS A 124 -39.03 31.98 -9.39
CA CYS A 124 -38.69 32.82 -10.54
C CYS A 124 -38.67 34.31 -10.17
N PRO A 125 -37.57 35.05 -10.44
CA PRO A 125 -37.43 36.46 -10.06
C PRO A 125 -38.12 37.44 -11.01
N ALA A 126 -38.81 36.97 -12.05
CA ALA A 126 -39.57 37.83 -12.95
C ALA A 126 -40.67 38.60 -12.19
N ALA A 127 -40.86 39.88 -12.50
CA ALA A 127 -41.75 40.79 -11.76
C ALA A 127 -43.17 40.22 -11.60
N GLU A 128 -43.72 39.59 -12.64
CA GLU A 128 -45.04 38.95 -12.61
C GLU A 128 -45.12 37.78 -11.62
N CYS A 129 -44.07 36.94 -11.57
CA CYS A 129 -44.00 35.80 -10.66
C CYS A 129 -43.84 36.28 -9.21
N VAL A 130 -43.04 37.33 -8.99
CA VAL A 130 -42.86 37.96 -7.67
C VAL A 130 -44.18 38.56 -7.17
N ALA A 131 -44.91 39.30 -8.01
CA ALA A 131 -46.20 39.87 -7.66
C ALA A 131 -47.25 38.80 -7.31
N ARG A 132 -47.31 37.71 -8.08
CA ARG A 132 -48.22 36.58 -7.80
C ARG A 132 -47.92 35.89 -6.47
N ARG A 133 -46.64 35.65 -6.16
CA ARG A 133 -46.24 35.10 -4.86
C ARG A 133 -46.56 36.05 -3.70
N GLY A 134 -46.35 37.35 -3.90
CA GLY A 134 -46.73 38.38 -2.91
C GLY A 134 -48.24 38.42 -2.63
N ALA A 135 -49.07 38.02 -3.59
CA ALA A 135 -50.51 37.85 -3.43
C ALA A 135 -50.94 36.46 -2.91
N GLY A 136 -49.99 35.59 -2.50
CA GLY A 136 -50.26 34.26 -1.95
C GLY A 136 -50.53 33.16 -2.99
N HIS A 137 -50.36 33.42 -4.28
CA HIS A 137 -50.58 32.42 -5.34
C HIS A 137 -49.29 31.65 -5.66
N SER A 138 -49.40 30.32 -5.74
CA SER A 138 -48.28 29.45 -6.14
C SER A 138 -47.90 29.63 -7.62
N THR A 139 -46.60 29.68 -7.89
CA THR A 139 -46.03 29.79 -9.24
C THR A 139 -45.50 28.46 -9.78
N ALA A 140 -45.51 27.39 -8.97
CA ALA A 140 -44.89 26.11 -9.32
C ALA A 140 -45.45 25.47 -10.61
N SER A 141 -46.76 25.57 -10.84
CA SER A 141 -47.43 25.02 -12.03
C SER A 141 -47.78 26.06 -13.10
N THR A 142 -47.72 27.35 -12.78
CA THR A 142 -48.17 28.44 -13.66
C THR A 142 -47.04 29.22 -14.31
N CYS A 143 -45.82 29.13 -13.78
CA CYS A 143 -44.64 29.80 -14.32
C CYS A 143 -44.06 29.00 -15.51
N THR A 144 -43.83 29.68 -16.64
CA THR A 144 -43.23 29.10 -17.85
C THR A 144 -41.70 29.19 -17.87
N HIS A 145 -41.09 29.92 -16.93
CA HIS A 145 -39.64 30.20 -16.89
C HIS A 145 -38.76 29.04 -16.39
N GLY A 146 -39.16 27.78 -16.60
CA GLY A 146 -38.36 26.61 -16.19
C GLY A 146 -37.02 26.47 -16.93
N ASP A 147 -36.89 27.12 -18.08
CA ASP A 147 -35.68 27.21 -18.90
C ASP A 147 -35.03 28.60 -18.83
N ALA A 148 -35.20 29.32 -17.72
CA ALA A 148 -34.56 30.63 -17.55
C ALA A 148 -33.03 30.54 -17.71
N GLU A 149 -32.46 31.53 -18.40
CA GLU A 149 -31.01 31.63 -18.57
C GLU A 149 -30.30 31.87 -17.24
N PHE A 150 -29.13 31.25 -17.09
CA PHE A 150 -28.29 31.45 -15.91
C PHE A 150 -27.74 32.88 -15.85
N ARG A 151 -27.38 33.46 -17.00
CA ARG A 151 -26.94 34.86 -17.09
C ARG A 151 -28.06 35.81 -16.69
N SER A 152 -27.72 36.83 -15.90
CA SER A 152 -28.67 37.85 -15.49
C SER A 152 -27.93 39.04 -14.89
N PRO A 153 -27.95 40.22 -15.54
CA PRO A 153 -27.26 41.41 -15.04
C PRO A 153 -27.90 41.99 -13.77
N SER A 154 -29.13 41.60 -13.45
CA SER A 154 -29.93 42.10 -12.32
C SER A 154 -29.78 41.28 -11.02
N CYS A 155 -28.81 40.36 -10.94
CA CYS A 155 -28.57 39.53 -9.77
C CYS A 155 -27.13 39.63 -9.28
N THR A 156 -26.89 39.16 -8.05
CA THR A 156 -25.56 39.08 -7.45
C THR A 156 -24.62 38.25 -8.33
N SER A 157 -23.33 38.60 -8.34
CA SER A 157 -22.29 37.88 -9.06
C SER A 157 -22.25 36.42 -8.56
N THR A 158 -22.89 35.52 -9.30
CA THR A 158 -23.01 34.11 -8.91
C THR A 158 -22.08 33.27 -9.77
N VAL A 159 -21.24 32.45 -9.15
CA VAL A 159 -20.20 31.66 -9.82
C VAL A 159 -20.37 30.18 -9.52
N VAL A 160 -20.45 29.35 -10.54
CA VAL A 160 -20.64 27.90 -10.42
C VAL A 160 -19.53 27.18 -11.17
N LEU A 161 -18.84 26.26 -10.50
CA LEU A 161 -17.70 25.53 -11.07
C LEU A 161 -18.15 24.19 -11.67
N ALA A 162 -17.62 23.86 -12.85
CA ALA A 162 -17.64 22.52 -13.42
C ALA A 162 -16.32 22.24 -14.16
N ILE A 163 -15.94 20.98 -14.32
CA ILE A 163 -14.75 20.60 -15.09
C ILE A 163 -15.16 19.88 -16.38
N THR A 164 -14.36 20.04 -17.43
CA THR A 164 -14.57 19.31 -18.69
C THR A 164 -14.21 17.84 -18.49
N LYS A 165 -15.03 16.92 -19.00
CA LYS A 165 -14.80 15.48 -18.85
C LYS A 165 -13.49 15.00 -19.47
N ASP A 166 -13.11 15.60 -20.61
CA ASP A 166 -11.93 15.17 -21.39
C ASP A 166 -10.59 15.58 -20.74
N ASN A 167 -10.62 16.51 -19.79
CA ASN A 167 -9.43 16.93 -19.04
C ASN A 167 -9.80 17.34 -17.61
N VAL A 168 -9.79 16.35 -16.71
CA VAL A 168 -10.15 16.53 -15.29
C VAL A 168 -9.07 17.21 -14.45
N ASP A 169 -7.85 17.35 -14.99
CA ASP A 169 -6.73 18.05 -14.34
C ASP A 169 -6.60 19.52 -14.79
N ALA A 170 -7.44 19.97 -15.73
CA ALA A 170 -7.53 21.36 -16.14
C ALA A 170 -8.23 22.25 -15.09
N ARG A 171 -7.97 23.56 -15.15
CA ARG A 171 -8.70 24.55 -14.35
C ARG A 171 -10.21 24.46 -14.62
N PRO A 172 -11.07 24.68 -13.59
CA PRO A 172 -12.50 24.54 -13.74
C PRO A 172 -13.06 25.62 -14.65
N THR A 173 -14.06 25.26 -15.44
CA THR A 173 -14.89 26.22 -16.17
C THR A 173 -15.83 26.93 -15.20
N LEU A 174 -15.84 28.26 -15.27
CA LEU A 174 -16.69 29.10 -14.44
C LEU A 174 -17.93 29.50 -15.21
N PHE A 175 -19.09 29.00 -14.76
CA PHE A 175 -20.36 29.58 -15.16
C PHE A 175 -20.62 30.80 -14.27
N THR A 176 -20.71 31.99 -14.86
CA THR A 176 -21.00 33.21 -14.10
C THR A 176 -22.24 33.93 -14.62
N THR A 177 -22.92 34.69 -13.75
CA THR A 177 -24.13 35.43 -14.12
C THR A 177 -23.86 36.67 -14.98
N TYR A 178 -22.59 37.08 -15.08
CA TYR A 178 -22.10 38.27 -15.75
C TYR A 178 -21.16 37.99 -16.93
N ASP A 179 -20.91 36.71 -17.24
CA ASP A 179 -20.06 36.32 -18.37
C ASP A 179 -20.64 36.82 -19.71
N THR A 180 -19.75 37.29 -20.59
CA THR A 180 -20.07 37.78 -21.93
C THR A 180 -19.64 36.80 -23.04
N SER A 181 -19.03 35.67 -22.69
CA SER A 181 -18.55 34.68 -23.68
C SER A 181 -19.68 34.15 -24.57
N THR A 182 -19.41 33.90 -25.85
CA THR A 182 -20.41 33.32 -26.77
C THR A 182 -20.56 31.81 -26.61
N SER A 183 -19.55 31.11 -26.08
CA SER A 183 -19.52 29.64 -25.96
C SER A 183 -20.52 29.10 -24.93
N LEU A 184 -20.73 29.84 -23.84
CA LEU A 184 -21.66 29.49 -22.75
C LEU A 184 -22.96 30.32 -22.79
N SER A 185 -23.22 31.05 -23.87
CA SER A 185 -24.47 31.80 -24.06
C SER A 185 -25.68 30.86 -24.15
N GLY A 186 -26.83 31.28 -23.61
CA GLY A 186 -28.07 30.50 -23.62
C GLY A 186 -28.11 29.32 -22.64
N CYS A 187 -27.08 29.13 -21.80
CA CYS A 187 -27.11 28.08 -20.78
C CYS A 187 -28.18 28.37 -19.73
N THR A 188 -29.11 27.44 -19.55
CA THR A 188 -30.19 27.57 -18.57
C THR A 188 -29.68 27.30 -17.15
N ILE A 189 -30.42 27.79 -16.15
CA ILE A 189 -30.11 27.55 -14.74
C ILE A 189 -29.99 26.04 -14.44
N TRP A 190 -30.92 25.23 -14.98
CA TRP A 190 -30.91 23.79 -14.71
C TRP A 190 -29.73 23.06 -15.39
N GLN A 191 -29.26 23.54 -16.55
CA GLN A 191 -28.08 22.99 -17.22
C GLN A 191 -26.81 23.25 -16.40
N VAL A 192 -26.64 24.49 -15.89
CA VAL A 192 -25.51 24.86 -15.04
C VAL A 192 -25.53 24.07 -13.72
N ALA A 193 -26.70 23.97 -13.09
CA ALA A 193 -26.87 23.17 -11.88
C ALA A 193 -26.59 21.66 -12.11
N ARG A 194 -26.95 21.13 -13.28
CA ARG A 194 -26.62 19.75 -13.69
C ARG A 194 -25.13 19.57 -13.96
N ALA A 195 -24.46 20.56 -14.58
CA ALA A 195 -23.04 20.50 -14.90
C ALA A 195 -22.18 20.42 -13.63
N THR A 196 -22.47 21.30 -12.65
CA THR A 196 -21.71 21.31 -11.39
C THR A 196 -21.96 20.06 -10.53
N SER A 197 -23.12 19.42 -10.62
CA SER A 197 -23.48 18.23 -9.82
C SER A 197 -23.28 16.89 -10.54
N ALA A 198 -22.69 16.89 -11.73
CA ALA A 198 -22.49 15.68 -12.54
C ALA A 198 -21.28 14.85 -12.10
N ALA A 199 -21.29 14.36 -10.86
CA ALA A 199 -20.25 13.46 -10.38
C ALA A 199 -20.39 12.10 -11.08
N THR A 200 -19.38 11.66 -11.83
CA THR A 200 -19.46 10.55 -12.81
C THR A 200 -19.96 9.22 -12.24
N THR A 201 -19.79 8.98 -10.94
CA THR A 201 -20.30 7.80 -10.21
C THR A 201 -21.78 7.91 -9.81
N PHE A 202 -22.30 9.14 -9.68
CA PHE A 202 -23.63 9.44 -9.14
C PHE A 202 -24.61 9.91 -10.21
N PHE A 203 -24.20 10.83 -11.08
CA PHE A 203 -25.00 11.34 -12.19
C PHE A 203 -24.22 11.25 -13.49
N LYS A 204 -24.92 11.03 -14.61
CA LYS A 204 -24.30 11.10 -15.93
C LYS A 204 -23.77 12.52 -16.19
N PRO A 205 -22.64 12.66 -16.91
CA PRO A 205 -22.19 13.95 -17.44
C PRO A 205 -23.26 14.62 -18.29
N ILE A 206 -23.15 15.93 -18.49
CA ILE A 206 -24.08 16.74 -19.30
C ILE A 206 -23.32 17.56 -20.32
N ARG A 207 -23.88 17.69 -21.53
CA ARG A 207 -23.38 18.59 -22.57
C ARG A 207 -24.06 19.94 -22.45
N VAL A 208 -23.27 21.01 -22.36
CA VAL A 208 -23.76 22.39 -22.13
C VAL A 208 -23.04 23.37 -23.06
N GLY A 209 -23.71 24.46 -23.42
CA GLY A 209 -23.17 25.52 -24.29
C GLY A 209 -23.31 25.21 -25.78
N ARG A 210 -22.90 26.19 -26.61
CA ARG A 210 -23.00 26.13 -28.08
C ARG A 210 -22.27 24.92 -28.67
N ASP A 211 -21.07 24.65 -28.15
CA ASP A 211 -20.17 23.62 -28.67
C ASP A 211 -20.44 22.24 -28.04
N GLY A 212 -21.47 22.12 -27.18
CA GLY A 212 -21.90 20.85 -26.60
C GLY A 212 -20.85 20.18 -25.70
N ILE A 213 -20.04 20.97 -25.00
CA ILE A 213 -18.94 20.49 -24.15
C ILE A 213 -19.50 19.64 -23.01
N GLU A 214 -18.91 18.46 -22.79
CA GLU A 214 -19.33 17.53 -21.75
C GLU A 214 -18.68 17.90 -20.40
N PHE A 215 -19.52 18.23 -19.41
CA PHE A 215 -19.10 18.65 -18.08
C PHE A 215 -19.37 17.57 -17.02
N VAL A 216 -18.47 17.54 -16.04
CA VAL A 216 -18.58 16.74 -14.80
C VAL A 216 -18.32 17.62 -13.57
N ASP A 217 -18.64 17.09 -12.39
CA ASP A 217 -18.56 17.80 -11.12
C ASP A 217 -17.13 18.28 -10.80
N ALA A 218 -16.97 19.58 -10.52
CA ALA A 218 -15.67 20.15 -10.15
C ALA A 218 -15.19 19.74 -8.75
N GLY A 219 -16.00 18.99 -7.98
CA GLY A 219 -15.60 18.39 -6.71
C GLY A 219 -14.34 17.52 -6.86
N PHE A 220 -14.09 16.96 -8.04
CA PHE A 220 -12.82 16.32 -8.39
C PHE A 220 -11.70 17.37 -8.52
N GLY A 221 -11.12 17.77 -7.39
CA GLY A 221 -9.98 18.71 -7.34
C GLY A 221 -10.32 20.11 -6.84
N TYR A 222 -11.57 20.57 -7.01
CA TYR A 222 -12.02 21.92 -6.66
C TYR A 222 -13.25 21.91 -5.73
N ASN A 223 -13.32 20.95 -4.80
CA ASN A 223 -14.47 20.83 -3.88
C ASN A 223 -14.66 22.05 -2.97
N ASN A 224 -13.56 22.69 -2.56
CA ASN A 224 -13.57 23.99 -1.91
C ASN A 224 -13.21 25.05 -2.98
N PRO A 225 -14.20 25.78 -3.53
CA PRO A 225 -13.99 26.69 -4.66
C PRO A 225 -13.30 28.00 -4.28
N CYS A 226 -12.92 28.17 -3.00
CA CYS A 226 -12.59 29.46 -2.44
C CYS A 226 -11.38 30.16 -3.11
N GLU A 227 -10.31 29.43 -3.44
CA GLU A 227 -9.16 29.99 -4.16
C GLU A 227 -9.57 30.53 -5.55
N VAL A 228 -10.41 29.78 -6.26
CA VAL A 228 -10.91 30.15 -7.59
C VAL A 228 -11.84 31.37 -7.51
N LEU A 229 -12.66 31.46 -6.47
CA LEU A 229 -13.55 32.60 -6.25
C LEU A 229 -12.80 33.87 -5.85
N ILE A 230 -11.70 33.75 -5.09
CA ILE A 230 -10.83 34.88 -4.75
C ILE A 230 -10.16 35.42 -6.02
N GLU A 231 -9.64 34.54 -6.88
CA GLU A 231 -9.05 34.91 -8.16
C GLU A 231 -10.09 35.61 -9.07
N GLU A 232 -11.30 35.05 -9.15
CA GLU A 232 -12.38 35.62 -9.98
C GLU A 232 -12.92 36.94 -9.44
N ALA A 233 -12.99 37.11 -8.11
CA ALA A 233 -13.36 38.37 -7.49
C ALA A 233 -12.35 39.48 -7.83
N GLY A 234 -11.06 39.16 -7.86
CA GLY A 234 -10.01 40.09 -8.30
C GLY A 234 -10.22 40.57 -9.75
N ARG A 235 -10.70 39.71 -10.64
CA ARG A 235 -11.06 40.10 -12.02
C ARG A 235 -12.34 40.92 -12.10
N ARG A 236 -13.38 40.52 -11.36
CA ARG A 236 -14.72 41.11 -11.46
C ARG A 236 -14.83 42.49 -10.79
N PHE A 237 -14.05 42.74 -9.74
CA PHE A 237 -14.07 43.98 -8.96
C PHE A 237 -12.69 44.65 -8.93
N PRO A 238 -12.18 45.11 -10.08
CA PRO A 238 -10.87 45.75 -10.16
C PRO A 238 -10.85 47.04 -9.31
N GLY A 239 -9.77 47.26 -8.55
CA GLY A 239 -9.61 48.42 -7.66
C GLY A 239 -10.19 48.26 -6.26
N ARG A 240 -10.77 47.10 -5.91
CA ARG A 240 -11.15 46.73 -4.53
C ARG A 240 -10.20 45.65 -4.00
N ASP A 241 -9.04 46.07 -3.51
CA ASP A 241 -7.93 45.16 -3.15
C ASP A 241 -8.16 44.37 -1.84
N ARG A 242 -9.14 44.80 -1.04
CA ARG A 242 -9.50 44.12 0.21
C ARG A 242 -10.66 43.16 -0.02
N MET A 243 -10.53 41.95 0.54
CA MET A 243 -11.53 40.89 0.43
C MET A 243 -11.85 40.33 1.82
N GLN A 244 -13.12 40.01 2.03
CA GLN A 244 -13.62 39.26 3.17
C GLN A 244 -14.36 38.03 2.67
N VAL A 245 -13.89 36.85 3.06
CA VAL A 245 -14.31 35.58 2.47
C VAL A 245 -14.83 34.64 3.55
N ILE A 246 -16.07 34.21 3.37
CA ILE A 246 -16.66 33.13 4.16
C ILE A 246 -16.64 31.88 3.32
N SER A 247 -15.98 30.85 3.82
CA SER A 247 -15.99 29.53 3.22
C SER A 247 -16.79 28.61 4.12
N ILE A 248 -17.79 27.91 3.58
CA ILE A 248 -18.65 27.00 4.35
C ILE A 248 -18.58 25.59 3.75
N GLY A 249 -18.15 24.65 4.59
CA GLY A 249 -17.97 23.25 4.27
C GLY A 249 -19.22 22.43 4.54
N THR A 250 -19.23 21.21 4.00
CA THR A 250 -20.33 20.25 4.18
C THR A 250 -19.97 19.11 5.14
N GLY A 251 -18.93 19.24 5.96
CA GLY A 251 -18.52 18.20 6.92
C GLY A 251 -17.82 16.98 6.32
N LEU A 252 -17.12 17.15 5.20
CA LEU A 252 -16.24 16.11 4.64
C LEU A 252 -14.96 15.96 5.50
N GLY A 253 -15.03 15.13 6.55
CA GLY A 253 -13.89 14.73 7.40
C GLY A 253 -12.98 13.66 6.78
N ASP A 254 -12.14 12.99 7.59
CA ASP A 254 -11.40 11.79 7.17
C ASP A 254 -12.40 10.65 6.98
N VAL A 255 -12.92 10.48 5.76
CA VAL A 255 -13.96 9.48 5.51
C VAL A 255 -13.34 8.08 5.66
N VAL A 256 -13.59 7.45 6.80
CA VAL A 256 -13.66 6.00 6.98
C VAL A 256 -15.14 5.65 6.88
N SER A 257 -15.52 4.89 5.85
CA SER A 257 -16.85 4.29 5.77
C SER A 257 -16.68 2.78 5.70
N ILE A 258 -17.13 2.10 6.76
CA ILE A 258 -17.19 0.64 6.88
C ILE A 258 -18.43 0.16 6.11
N SER A 259 -18.21 -0.70 5.10
CA SER A 259 -19.13 -1.51 4.24
C SER A 259 -20.34 -0.80 3.60
N ASP A 260 -20.86 -1.11 2.40
CA ASP A 260 -20.67 -2.17 1.40
C ASP A 260 -20.72 -1.57 -0.04
N THR A 261 -19.82 -2.03 -0.90
CA THR A 261 -19.77 -1.84 -2.38
C THR A 261 -19.74 -0.40 -2.96
N ARG A 262 -18.52 0.02 -3.32
CA ARG A 262 -18.04 0.62 -4.61
C ARG A 262 -16.79 1.46 -4.31
N ILE A 263 -15.62 0.81 -4.25
CA ILE A 263 -14.31 1.38 -3.86
C ILE A 263 -13.98 2.70 -4.60
N GLY A 264 -14.41 2.86 -5.86
CA GLY A 264 -14.24 4.11 -6.62
C GLY A 264 -14.98 5.33 -6.05
N ILE A 265 -16.12 5.12 -5.37
CA ILE A 265 -16.90 6.20 -4.73
C ILE A 265 -16.21 6.67 -3.45
N ILE A 266 -15.68 5.73 -2.66
CA ILE A 266 -14.91 6.03 -1.44
C ILE A 266 -13.64 6.81 -1.79
N ASN A 267 -12.91 6.38 -2.83
CA ASN A 267 -11.72 7.10 -3.29
C ASN A 267 -12.03 8.51 -3.79
N ALA A 268 -13.14 8.70 -4.52
CA ALA A 268 -13.58 10.01 -4.98
C ALA A 268 -13.93 10.95 -3.80
N LEU A 269 -14.69 10.45 -2.81
CA LEU A 269 -15.06 11.20 -1.61
C LEU A 269 -13.84 11.53 -0.73
N LYS A 270 -12.89 10.59 -0.60
CA LYS A 270 -11.61 10.81 0.10
C LYS A 270 -10.78 11.90 -0.60
N LYS A 271 -10.68 11.86 -1.94
CA LYS A 271 -10.00 12.91 -2.73
C LYS A 271 -10.67 14.27 -2.51
N MET A 272 -12.00 14.37 -2.60
CA MET A 272 -12.78 15.60 -2.35
C MET A 272 -12.54 16.19 -0.94
N ALA A 273 -12.55 15.34 0.10
CA ALA A 273 -12.32 15.76 1.48
C ALA A 273 -10.89 16.28 1.72
N THR A 274 -9.89 15.58 1.18
CA THR A 274 -8.48 15.99 1.28
C THR A 274 -8.22 17.32 0.57
N THR A 275 -8.80 17.52 -0.64
CA THR A 275 -8.65 18.78 -1.38
C THR A 275 -9.29 19.96 -0.68
N SER A 276 -10.47 19.78 -0.07
CA SER A 276 -11.17 20.87 0.64
C SER A 276 -10.38 21.37 1.85
N ARG A 277 -9.81 20.46 2.65
CA ARG A 277 -8.97 20.79 3.81
C ARG A 277 -7.64 21.45 3.43
N ALA A 278 -6.98 20.97 2.38
CA ALA A 278 -5.73 21.57 1.91
C ALA A 278 -5.91 23.03 1.47
N VAL A 279 -6.98 23.34 0.72
CA VAL A 279 -7.33 24.71 0.33
C VAL A 279 -7.63 25.58 1.56
N ALA A 280 -8.42 25.05 2.51
CA ALA A 280 -8.77 25.79 3.71
C ALA A 280 -7.54 26.15 4.57
N ALA A 281 -6.61 25.21 4.77
CA ALA A 281 -5.38 25.44 5.53
C ALA A 281 -4.48 26.50 4.87
N ARG A 282 -4.31 26.45 3.53
CA ARG A 282 -3.53 27.48 2.81
C ARG A 282 -4.14 28.87 2.91
N LEU A 283 -5.47 28.97 2.80
CA LEU A 283 -6.16 30.26 2.90
C LEU A 283 -6.19 30.80 4.34
N ASP A 284 -6.25 29.93 5.34
CA ASP A 284 -6.15 30.31 6.76
C ASP A 284 -4.74 30.83 7.10
N ASP A 285 -3.69 30.18 6.59
CA ASP A 285 -2.31 30.66 6.71
C ASP A 285 -2.12 32.02 6.02
N ARG A 286 -2.70 32.19 4.81
CA ARG A 286 -2.55 33.42 4.02
C ARG A 286 -3.41 34.60 4.49
N PHE A 287 -4.61 34.35 5.02
CA PHE A 287 -5.62 35.39 5.28
C PHE A 287 -6.34 35.27 6.63
N GLY A 288 -6.05 34.25 7.44
CA GLY A 288 -6.75 33.97 8.70
C GLY A 288 -6.42 34.95 9.83
N GLY A 289 -5.16 35.41 9.90
CA GLY A 289 -4.68 36.32 10.95
C GLY A 289 -5.41 37.67 11.01
N ASP A 290 -5.88 38.18 9.86
CA ASP A 290 -6.60 39.45 9.75
C ASP A 290 -8.13 39.31 9.76
N HIS A 291 -8.65 38.11 10.04
CA HIS A 291 -10.08 37.76 9.91
C HIS A 291 -10.68 38.03 8.52
N ARG A 292 -9.82 38.09 7.49
CA ARG A 292 -10.23 38.24 6.08
C ARG A 292 -10.75 36.95 5.47
N TYR A 293 -10.34 35.81 6.02
CA TYR A 293 -10.85 34.49 5.66
C TYR A 293 -11.37 33.79 6.90
N VAL A 294 -12.59 33.25 6.82
CA VAL A 294 -13.15 32.40 7.88
C VAL A 294 -13.78 31.16 7.24
N ARG A 295 -13.40 29.99 7.78
CA ARG A 295 -13.93 28.69 7.39
C ARG A 295 -14.83 28.10 8.47
N PHE A 296 -16.05 27.73 8.11
CA PHE A 296 -16.93 26.91 8.95
C PHE A 296 -17.09 25.52 8.33
N ASN A 297 -16.92 24.45 9.11
CA ASN A 297 -17.07 23.07 8.63
C ASN A 297 -17.42 22.12 9.78
N VAL A 298 -18.51 21.36 9.66
CA VAL A 298 -18.94 20.41 10.71
C VAL A 298 -18.13 19.12 10.61
N GLU A 299 -16.99 19.05 11.30
CA GLU A 299 -16.03 17.94 11.15
C GLU A 299 -16.44 16.63 11.85
N LYS A 300 -17.21 16.71 12.95
CA LYS A 300 -17.58 15.56 13.79
C LYS A 300 -19.07 15.27 13.72
N GLY A 301 -19.44 13.99 13.64
CA GLY A 301 -20.83 13.51 13.69
C GLY A 301 -21.54 13.43 12.33
N LEU A 302 -20.85 13.77 11.24
CA LEU A 302 -21.34 13.61 9.87
C LEU A 302 -20.56 12.55 9.08
N GLU A 303 -19.68 11.77 9.74
CA GLU A 303 -18.83 10.75 9.11
C GLU A 303 -19.64 9.64 8.42
N ASP A 304 -20.72 9.17 9.07
CA ASP A 304 -21.58 8.09 8.58
C ASP A 304 -22.72 8.56 7.66
N THR A 305 -22.75 9.85 7.28
CA THR A 305 -23.79 10.40 6.40
C THR A 305 -23.34 10.34 4.95
N THR A 306 -23.89 9.40 4.19
CA THR A 306 -23.63 9.27 2.75
C THR A 306 -24.39 10.34 1.96
N LEU A 307 -23.99 10.58 0.71
CA LEU A 307 -24.65 11.56 -0.17
C LEU A 307 -26.15 11.25 -0.41
N SER A 308 -26.56 9.99 -0.26
CA SER A 308 -27.92 9.46 -0.44
C SER A 308 -28.82 9.53 0.81
N ASP A 309 -28.27 9.86 1.98
CA ASP A 309 -28.99 9.77 3.26
C ASP A 309 -29.91 10.97 3.53
N TRP A 310 -30.78 11.33 2.58
CA TRP A 310 -31.73 12.44 2.74
C TRP A 310 -32.64 12.28 3.97
N LYS A 311 -32.88 11.04 4.41
CA LYS A 311 -33.62 10.72 5.64
C LYS A 311 -32.89 11.12 6.93
N LYS A 312 -31.57 11.37 6.89
CA LYS A 312 -30.76 11.83 8.04
C LYS A 312 -30.71 13.36 8.18
N ALA A 313 -31.59 14.10 7.50
CA ALA A 313 -31.64 15.57 7.57
C ALA A 313 -31.79 16.13 8.99
N SER A 314 -32.51 15.43 9.87
CA SER A 314 -32.65 15.76 11.30
C SER A 314 -31.30 15.63 12.04
N THR A 315 -30.58 14.54 11.79
CA THR A 315 -29.22 14.28 12.33
C THR A 315 -28.24 15.35 11.88
N ILE A 316 -28.23 15.70 10.59
CA ILE A 316 -27.38 16.80 10.07
C ILE A 316 -27.68 18.11 10.80
N SER A 317 -28.97 18.40 11.02
CA SER A 317 -29.39 19.61 11.72
C SER A 317 -28.92 19.64 13.18
N ALA A 318 -29.01 18.51 13.89
CA ALA A 318 -28.55 18.38 15.27
C ALA A 318 -27.04 18.61 15.40
N HIS A 319 -26.23 17.91 14.59
CA HIS A 319 -24.77 18.08 14.63
C HIS A 319 -24.32 19.48 14.23
N THR A 320 -25.00 20.11 13.26
CA THR A 320 -24.69 21.49 12.86
C THR A 320 -24.97 22.48 13.98
N ARG A 321 -26.08 22.33 14.71
CA ARG A 321 -26.40 23.18 15.87
C ARG A 321 -25.37 23.01 17.00
N ASN A 322 -24.97 21.78 17.30
CA ASN A 322 -23.93 21.52 18.30
C ASN A 322 -22.60 22.17 17.90
N TYR A 323 -22.19 22.02 16.64
CA TYR A 323 -21.00 22.67 16.10
C TYR A 323 -21.05 24.21 16.24
N LEU A 324 -22.17 24.85 15.92
CA LEU A 324 -22.34 26.29 16.06
C LEU A 324 -22.29 26.74 17.53
N SER A 325 -22.87 25.96 18.43
CA SER A 325 -22.79 26.19 19.89
C SER A 325 -21.35 26.14 20.39
N ASP A 326 -20.58 25.12 19.97
CA ASP A 326 -19.17 24.96 20.34
C ASP A 326 -18.27 26.07 19.75
N ASN A 327 -18.68 26.65 18.62
CA ASN A 327 -17.92 27.68 17.88
C ASN A 327 -18.49 29.09 18.03
N LYS A 328 -19.30 29.37 19.07
CA LYS A 328 -19.96 30.66 19.28
C LYS A 328 -19.00 31.86 19.22
N ARG A 329 -17.82 31.75 19.85
CA ARG A 329 -16.79 32.83 19.82
C ARG A 329 -16.32 33.15 18.40
N ARG A 330 -16.16 32.12 17.56
CA ARG A 330 -15.74 32.27 16.16
C ARG A 330 -16.83 32.92 15.32
N VAL A 331 -18.09 32.55 15.56
CA VAL A 331 -19.27 33.18 14.94
C VAL A 331 -19.35 34.66 15.32
N ASP A 332 -19.25 34.99 16.61
CA ASP A 332 -19.33 36.37 17.08
C ASP A 332 -18.17 37.24 16.54
N ALA A 333 -16.95 36.70 16.53
CA ALA A 333 -15.78 37.36 15.96
C ALA A 333 -15.96 37.64 14.45
N PHE A 334 -16.52 36.66 13.72
CA PHE A 334 -16.84 36.81 12.32
C PHE A 334 -17.91 37.89 12.09
N VAL A 335 -19.04 37.86 12.80
CA VAL A 335 -20.13 38.85 12.63
C VAL A 335 -19.62 40.26 12.94
N HIS A 336 -18.82 40.41 14.00
CA HIS A 336 -18.19 41.68 14.31
C HIS A 336 -17.27 42.17 13.18
N ALA A 337 -16.40 41.31 12.65
CA ALA A 337 -15.54 41.65 11.51
C ALA A 337 -16.34 41.91 10.22
N PHE A 338 -17.45 41.21 10.01
CA PHE A 338 -18.33 41.35 8.85
C PHE A 338 -19.03 42.70 8.82
N LEU A 339 -19.37 43.24 9.98
CA LEU A 339 -20.09 44.51 10.14
C LEU A 339 -19.20 45.75 10.27
N ARG A 340 -17.87 45.59 10.49
CA ARG A 340 -16.93 46.72 10.56
C ARG A 340 -16.95 47.54 9.26
N ARG A 341 -17.25 48.84 9.39
CA ARG A 341 -17.28 49.80 8.27
C ARG A 341 -15.99 50.61 8.13
N ASP A 342 -15.26 50.82 9.22
CA ASP A 342 -14.04 51.64 9.24
C ASP A 342 -12.80 50.76 9.31
N TRP A 343 -12.06 50.70 8.21
CA TRP A 343 -10.68 50.22 8.19
C TRP A 343 -9.78 51.44 7.93
N GLN A 344 -9.49 52.23 8.96
CA GLN A 344 -8.56 53.36 8.82
C GLN A 344 -7.16 52.88 8.42
N GLU A 345 -6.56 53.62 7.50
CA GLU A 345 -5.27 53.39 6.89
C GLU A 345 -4.14 53.66 7.90
N GLU A 346 -3.35 52.65 8.28
CA GLU A 346 -1.97 52.89 8.73
C GLU A 346 -1.10 53.10 7.49
N ARG A 347 -1.07 54.36 7.03
CA ARG A 347 -0.02 54.84 6.12
C ARG A 347 1.28 54.95 6.92
N THR A 348 2.25 54.10 6.61
CA THR A 348 3.65 54.37 6.95
C THR A 348 4.16 55.38 5.93
N GLU A 349 4.51 56.57 6.42
CA GLU A 349 5.03 57.69 5.64
C GLU A 349 6.35 57.32 4.97
N GLY A 350 6.48 57.76 3.71
CA GLY A 350 7.70 57.62 2.93
C GLY A 350 8.85 58.44 3.53
N GLY A 351 9.96 57.74 3.77
CA GLY A 351 11.27 58.35 3.90
C GLY A 351 12.11 57.94 2.70
N GLU A 352 12.39 58.88 1.80
CA GLU A 352 13.51 58.78 0.87
C GLU A 352 14.79 58.55 1.69
N THR A 353 15.43 57.40 1.54
CA THR A 353 16.85 57.25 1.84
C THR A 353 17.50 56.29 0.86
N SER A 354 18.60 56.79 0.31
CA SER A 354 19.61 56.13 -0.51
C SER A 354 19.78 54.63 -0.28
N VAL A 355 19.92 53.90 -1.38
CA VAL A 355 20.39 52.51 -1.48
C VAL A 355 21.49 52.22 -0.45
N PRO A 356 21.27 51.33 0.52
CA PRO A 356 22.35 50.67 1.23
C PRO A 356 22.66 49.36 0.53
N GLU A 357 23.95 49.14 0.25
CA GLU A 357 24.50 47.82 -0.07
C GLU A 357 23.97 46.77 0.93
N SER A 358 23.52 45.64 0.40
CA SER A 358 22.91 44.56 1.16
C SER A 358 23.84 44.05 2.26
N PRO A 359 23.40 43.95 3.53
CA PRO A 359 24.13 43.21 4.55
C PRO A 359 24.14 41.71 4.20
N PRO A 360 25.13 40.93 4.67
CA PRO A 360 25.20 39.50 4.38
C PRO A 360 23.91 38.82 4.84
N ARG A 361 23.19 38.18 3.89
CA ARG A 361 21.93 37.48 4.15
C ARG A 361 22.18 36.39 5.21
N LYS A 362 21.37 36.39 6.29
CA LYS A 362 21.39 35.30 7.27
C LYS A 362 21.15 33.95 6.56
N PRO A 363 21.86 32.87 6.94
CA PRO A 363 21.69 31.58 6.28
C PRO A 363 20.27 31.02 6.45
N CYS A 364 19.56 30.86 5.34
CA CYS A 364 18.24 30.23 5.25
C CYS A 364 18.29 28.74 5.61
N ARG A 365 17.25 28.27 6.31
CA ARG A 365 17.13 26.90 6.82
C ARG A 365 15.74 26.37 6.52
N TYR A 366 15.63 25.25 5.82
CA TYR A 366 14.37 24.57 5.55
C TYR A 366 14.48 23.10 5.91
N LEU A 367 13.84 22.73 7.03
CA LEU A 367 13.74 21.36 7.51
C LEU A 367 12.27 21.03 7.80
N PRO A 368 11.70 19.97 7.20
CA PRO A 368 10.30 19.58 7.42
C PRO A 368 10.09 18.84 8.75
N PHE A 369 11.16 18.44 9.45
CA PHE A 369 11.10 17.60 10.65
C PHE A 369 11.78 18.25 11.85
N GLN A 370 11.27 17.95 13.04
CA GLN A 370 11.96 18.27 14.30
C GLN A 370 13.12 17.31 14.56
N LYS A 371 14.12 17.75 15.35
CA LYS A 371 15.25 16.92 15.76
C LYS A 371 14.76 15.68 16.51
N ASN A 372 15.09 14.50 15.99
CA ASN A 372 14.80 13.25 16.67
C ASN A 372 15.65 13.10 17.95
N ARG A 373 15.03 13.28 19.12
CA ARG A 373 15.69 13.16 20.42
C ARG A 373 15.89 11.70 20.86
N LYS A 374 15.23 10.75 20.20
CA LYS A 374 15.32 9.32 20.45
C LYS A 374 16.30 8.60 19.51
N PHE A 375 17.06 9.35 18.70
CA PHE A 375 18.06 8.76 17.81
C PHE A 375 19.15 8.04 18.62
N VAL A 376 19.56 6.86 18.16
CA VAL A 376 20.49 5.94 18.82
C VAL A 376 21.46 5.36 17.80
N GLY A 377 22.70 5.13 18.22
CA GLY A 377 23.69 4.39 17.44
C GLY A 377 24.18 5.11 16.19
N ARG A 378 24.68 4.33 15.22
CA ARG A 378 25.19 4.75 13.91
C ARG A 378 26.35 5.76 13.97
N ALA A 379 27.14 5.72 15.05
CA ALA A 379 28.23 6.66 15.27
C ALA A 379 29.30 6.58 14.17
N SER A 380 29.68 5.37 13.75
CA SER A 380 30.63 5.11 12.67
C SER A 380 30.15 5.68 11.33
N ILE A 381 28.87 5.47 11.01
CA ILE A 381 28.25 5.96 9.77
C ILE A 381 28.17 7.49 9.77
N LEU A 382 27.75 8.09 10.88
CA LEU A 382 27.73 9.55 11.02
C LEU A 382 29.14 10.14 10.95
N GLN A 383 30.14 9.47 11.49
CA GLN A 383 31.54 9.90 11.38
C GLN A 383 32.03 9.82 9.93
N THR A 384 31.74 8.73 9.24
CA THR A 384 32.05 8.55 7.81
C THR A 384 31.39 9.66 6.99
N LEU A 385 30.09 9.90 7.17
CA LEU A 385 29.36 10.99 6.51
C LEU A 385 30.00 12.36 6.76
N LYS A 386 30.41 12.65 7.99
CA LYS A 386 31.09 13.92 8.32
C LYS A 386 32.43 14.05 7.59
N GLN A 387 33.22 12.99 7.55
CA GLN A 387 34.51 13.00 6.86
C GLN A 387 34.33 13.12 5.34
N THR A 388 33.42 12.34 4.75
CA THR A 388 33.21 12.33 3.30
C THR A 388 32.58 13.64 2.80
N LEU A 389 31.61 14.22 3.53
CA LEU A 389 30.96 15.47 3.10
C LEU A 389 31.72 16.73 3.53
N PHE A 390 32.36 16.72 4.70
CA PHE A 390 32.88 17.94 5.35
C PHE A 390 34.33 17.82 5.84
N GLY A 391 35.07 16.79 5.47
CA GLY A 391 36.51 16.66 5.76
C GLY A 391 37.35 17.73 5.05
N ASP A 392 38.63 17.81 5.42
CA ASP A 392 39.57 18.79 4.86
C ASP A 392 40.51 18.18 3.79
N ASP A 393 40.36 16.89 3.47
CA ASP A 393 41.20 16.14 2.52
C ASP A 393 40.62 16.10 1.09
N ASP A 394 41.49 15.77 0.11
CA ASP A 394 41.16 15.53 -1.32
C ASP A 394 40.12 14.41 -1.56
N LEU A 395 39.72 13.69 -0.50
CA LEU A 395 38.71 12.63 -0.49
C LEU A 395 37.27 13.15 -0.26
N THR A 396 37.07 14.47 -0.17
CA THR A 396 35.73 15.02 0.04
C THR A 396 34.83 14.88 -1.19
N SER A 397 33.83 14.00 -1.08
CA SER A 397 32.82 13.83 -2.11
C SER A 397 31.79 14.96 -2.07
N ARG A 398 31.51 15.52 -3.24
CA ARG A 398 30.47 16.54 -3.44
C ARG A 398 29.07 16.00 -3.13
N SER A 399 28.80 14.79 -3.60
CA SER A 399 27.56 14.06 -3.39
C SER A 399 27.83 12.76 -2.65
N VAL A 400 26.98 12.46 -1.66
CA VAL A 400 26.98 11.18 -0.95
C VAL A 400 25.56 10.63 -0.99
N ALA A 401 25.42 9.32 -1.18
CA ALA A 401 24.13 8.64 -1.15
C ALA A 401 24.12 7.59 -0.04
N ILE A 402 23.10 7.64 0.82
CA ILE A 402 22.80 6.58 1.78
C ILE A 402 21.81 5.63 1.12
N VAL A 403 22.19 4.36 1.01
CA VAL A 403 21.38 3.29 0.44
C VAL A 403 21.04 2.25 1.51
N GLY A 404 19.93 1.53 1.34
CA GLY A 404 19.53 0.44 2.25
C GLY A 404 18.03 0.18 2.26
N LEU A 405 17.60 -0.82 3.01
CA LEU A 405 16.20 -1.27 3.06
C LEU A 405 15.21 -0.18 3.55
N GLY A 406 13.94 -0.30 3.17
CA GLY A 406 12.85 0.48 3.76
C GLY A 406 12.83 0.31 5.29
N GLY A 407 12.71 1.41 6.03
CA GLY A 407 12.63 1.37 7.50
C GLY A 407 13.95 1.23 8.26
N VAL A 408 15.10 1.13 7.58
CA VAL A 408 16.43 0.99 8.21
C VAL A 408 16.97 2.29 8.86
N GLY A 409 16.33 3.42 8.59
CA GLY A 409 16.63 4.71 9.26
C GLY A 409 17.39 5.74 8.42
N LYS A 410 17.50 5.58 7.10
CA LYS A 410 18.23 6.52 6.21
C LYS A 410 17.83 8.00 6.42
N THR A 411 16.53 8.28 6.37
CA THR A 411 15.96 9.63 6.62
C THR A 411 16.37 10.17 8.00
N GLN A 412 16.46 9.31 9.02
CA GLN A 412 16.84 9.74 10.37
C GLN A 412 18.34 10.03 10.48
N VAL A 413 19.20 9.26 9.79
CA VAL A 413 20.63 9.56 9.67
C VAL A 413 20.86 10.88 8.93
N ALA A 414 20.14 11.11 7.82
CA ALA A 414 20.19 12.37 7.09
C ALA A 414 19.71 13.56 7.93
N LEU A 415 18.64 13.38 8.72
CA LEU A 415 18.14 14.39 9.65
C LEU A 415 19.15 14.72 10.75
N GLN A 416 19.83 13.71 11.28
CA GLN A 416 20.88 13.91 12.27
C GLN A 416 22.08 14.68 11.67
N MET A 417 22.45 14.41 10.42
CA MET A 417 23.45 15.19 9.69
C MET A 417 22.99 16.64 9.48
N ALA A 418 21.72 16.88 9.12
CA ALA A 418 21.18 18.23 8.96
C ALA A 418 21.33 19.06 10.23
N TYR A 419 20.91 18.52 11.38
CA TYR A 419 21.03 19.19 12.68
C TYR A 419 22.48 19.33 13.15
N TRP A 420 23.35 18.39 12.82
CA TRP A 420 24.79 18.53 13.08
C TRP A 420 25.38 19.70 12.29
N THR A 421 25.05 19.84 11.01
CA THR A 421 25.49 20.97 10.17
C THR A 421 25.00 22.29 10.74
N LEU A 422 23.72 22.39 11.15
CA LEU A 422 23.19 23.60 11.78
C LEU A 422 23.92 24.01 13.07
N GLN A 423 24.46 23.04 13.82
CA GLN A 423 25.16 23.28 15.08
C GLN A 423 26.65 23.61 14.89
N ASN A 424 27.31 22.99 13.91
CA ASN A 424 28.77 23.06 13.75
C ASN A 424 29.22 23.97 12.59
N LYS A 425 28.29 24.32 11.69
CA LYS A 425 28.52 25.11 10.48
C LYS A 425 27.41 26.18 10.35
N PRO A 426 27.26 27.10 11.32
CA PRO A 426 26.13 28.03 11.39
C PRO A 426 26.02 28.97 10.20
N GLU A 427 27.11 29.18 9.45
CA GLU A 427 27.20 29.95 8.21
C GLU A 427 26.68 29.24 6.96
N TRP A 428 26.32 27.95 7.04
CA TRP A 428 25.81 27.18 5.91
C TRP A 428 24.29 27.25 5.81
N HIS A 429 23.79 27.33 4.58
CA HIS A 429 22.38 27.07 4.29
C HIS A 429 22.10 25.57 4.39
N VAL A 430 20.94 25.18 4.92
CA VAL A 430 20.52 23.78 4.99
C VAL A 430 19.13 23.64 4.41
N PHE A 431 19.01 22.86 3.34
CA PHE A 431 17.77 22.65 2.60
C PHE A 431 17.43 21.18 2.53
N TRP A 432 16.18 20.84 2.83
CA TRP A 432 15.65 19.50 2.73
C TRP A 432 14.58 19.42 1.65
N VAL A 433 14.74 18.52 0.69
CA VAL A 433 13.84 18.36 -0.44
C VAL A 433 13.32 16.91 -0.50
N PRO A 434 12.02 16.66 -0.24
CA PRO A 434 11.41 15.37 -0.53
C PRO A 434 11.43 15.08 -2.02
N ALA A 435 11.90 13.89 -2.39
CA ALA A 435 11.92 13.36 -3.74
C ALA A 435 10.89 12.22 -3.90
N LEU A 436 9.73 12.32 -3.23
CA LEU A 436 8.66 11.32 -3.27
C LEU A 436 7.89 11.33 -4.60
N SER A 437 7.93 12.45 -5.31
CA SER A 437 7.43 12.66 -6.68
C SER A 437 8.01 13.96 -7.23
N MET A 438 8.03 14.11 -8.56
CA MET A 438 8.49 15.35 -9.20
C MET A 438 7.69 16.57 -8.74
N ALA A 439 6.39 16.41 -8.50
CA ALA A 439 5.54 17.47 -7.96
C ALA A 439 5.95 17.90 -6.54
N SER A 440 6.31 16.95 -5.66
CA SER A 440 6.79 17.27 -4.31
C SER A 440 8.16 17.95 -4.32
N PHE A 441 9.04 17.51 -5.23
CA PHE A 441 10.34 18.10 -5.45
C PHE A 441 10.20 19.56 -5.90
N GLU A 442 9.42 19.81 -6.96
CA GLU A 442 9.18 21.15 -7.49
C GLU A 442 8.51 22.08 -6.47
N GLN A 443 7.49 21.60 -5.76
CA GLN A 443 6.80 22.41 -4.76
C GLN A 443 7.75 22.86 -3.66
N THR A 444 8.67 22.00 -3.25
CA THR A 444 9.68 22.35 -2.24
C THR A 444 10.73 23.30 -2.79
N CYS A 445 11.17 23.11 -4.05
CA CYS A 445 12.05 24.08 -4.72
C CYS A 445 11.40 25.46 -4.76
N ARG A 446 10.11 25.56 -5.07
CA ARG A 446 9.34 26.82 -5.07
C ARG A 446 9.34 27.49 -3.70
N THR A 447 9.10 26.72 -2.63
CA THR A 447 9.17 27.24 -1.25
C THR A 447 10.56 27.76 -0.92
N ILE A 448 11.63 27.03 -1.29
CA ILE A 448 13.01 27.44 -1.04
C ILE A 448 13.34 28.74 -1.79
N VAL A 449 12.97 28.85 -3.07
CA VAL A 449 13.14 30.05 -3.91
C VAL A 449 12.49 31.27 -3.25
N GLN A 450 11.27 31.12 -2.73
CA GLN A 450 10.59 32.19 -1.99
C GLN A 450 11.33 32.56 -0.69
N MET A 451 11.81 31.57 0.08
CA MET A 451 12.55 31.81 1.33
C MET A 451 13.90 32.51 1.13
N VAL A 452 14.59 32.27 0.01
CA VAL A 452 15.84 32.97 -0.32
C VAL A 452 15.59 34.35 -0.96
N GLY A 453 14.32 34.76 -1.10
CA GLY A 453 13.93 36.07 -1.60
C GLY A 453 14.18 36.24 -3.10
N LEU A 454 13.97 35.19 -3.88
CA LEU A 454 13.95 35.25 -5.34
C LEU A 454 12.50 35.35 -5.81
N GLU A 455 12.19 36.34 -6.64
CA GLU A 455 10.87 36.47 -7.28
C GLU A 455 10.81 35.53 -8.49
N ALA A 456 10.14 34.38 -8.33
CA ALA A 456 9.82 33.53 -9.46
C ALA A 456 8.59 34.11 -10.18
N THR A 457 8.75 34.48 -11.45
CA THR A 457 7.61 34.85 -12.30
C THR A 457 6.82 33.58 -12.68
N ASP A 458 5.51 33.69 -12.98
CA ASP A 458 4.62 32.55 -13.31
C ASP A 458 5.08 31.69 -14.51
N LYS A 459 6.12 32.12 -15.24
CA LYS A 459 6.69 31.43 -16.41
C LYS A 459 8.03 30.74 -16.16
N GLU A 460 8.66 30.95 -15.01
CA GLU A 460 9.99 30.39 -14.72
C GLU A 460 9.92 29.12 -13.88
N ASP A 461 10.71 28.12 -14.25
CA ASP A 461 10.78 26.86 -13.50
C ASP A 461 11.55 27.07 -12.19
N ALA A 462 10.84 26.91 -11.07
CA ALA A 462 11.41 27.03 -9.72
C ALA A 462 12.61 26.09 -9.48
N LYS A 463 12.67 24.94 -10.16
CA LYS A 463 13.79 23.99 -10.06
C LYS A 463 15.06 24.57 -10.69
N GLU A 464 14.94 25.17 -11.88
CA GLU A 464 16.05 25.84 -12.56
C GLU A 464 16.52 27.09 -11.82
N LEU A 465 15.59 27.88 -11.29
CA LEU A 465 15.92 29.06 -10.49
C LEU A 465 16.70 28.69 -9.23
N LEU A 466 16.27 27.64 -8.52
CA LEU A 466 16.98 27.16 -7.34
C LEU A 466 18.37 26.65 -7.71
N LYS A 467 18.51 25.84 -8.77
CA LYS A 467 19.80 25.38 -9.27
C LYS A 467 20.73 26.56 -9.58
N ARG A 468 20.24 27.52 -10.37
CA ARG A 468 21.01 28.71 -10.78
C ARG A 468 21.46 29.53 -9.59
N TYR A 469 20.60 29.67 -8.58
CA TYR A 469 20.97 30.32 -7.33
C TYR A 469 22.07 29.55 -6.59
N LEU A 470 21.89 28.24 -6.36
CA LEU A 470 22.88 27.40 -5.66
C LEU A 470 24.22 27.28 -6.42
N ASP A 471 24.21 27.50 -7.73
CA ASP A 471 25.40 27.57 -8.58
C ASP A 471 26.03 28.98 -8.66
N SER A 472 25.38 30.00 -8.10
CA SER A 472 25.90 31.37 -8.11
C SER A 472 26.82 31.65 -6.92
N ASP A 473 27.72 32.61 -7.08
CA ASP A 473 28.60 33.04 -5.99
C ASP A 473 27.86 33.70 -4.82
N THR A 474 26.62 34.14 -5.04
CA THR A 474 25.79 34.81 -4.03
C THR A 474 25.09 33.83 -3.07
N SER A 475 25.09 32.52 -3.33
CA SER A 475 24.45 31.53 -2.46
C SER A 475 25.23 31.18 -1.19
N GLY A 476 26.50 31.54 -1.11
CA GLY A 476 27.38 31.05 -0.05
C GLY A 476 27.51 29.52 -0.04
N ARG A 477 27.90 28.94 1.11
CA ARG A 477 27.99 27.48 1.30
C ARG A 477 26.64 26.91 1.70
N TRP A 478 26.28 25.75 1.15
CA TRP A 478 24.98 25.14 1.36
C TRP A 478 25.07 23.61 1.46
N PHE A 479 24.13 23.03 2.19
CA PHE A 479 23.94 21.59 2.34
C PHE A 479 22.52 21.22 1.91
N LEU A 480 22.41 20.44 0.84
CA LEU A 480 21.15 20.01 0.25
C LEU A 480 20.92 18.54 0.55
N ILE A 481 19.76 18.21 1.11
CA ILE A 481 19.34 16.83 1.36
C ILE A 481 18.19 16.53 0.41
N VAL A 482 18.34 15.48 -0.40
CA VAL A 482 17.29 15.00 -1.30
C VAL A 482 16.86 13.61 -0.79
N ASP A 483 15.69 13.55 -0.17
CA ASP A 483 15.24 12.38 0.60
C ASP A 483 14.24 11.51 -0.17
N ASN A 484 14.39 10.18 -0.12
CA ASN A 484 13.58 9.15 -0.76
C ASN A 484 13.56 9.20 -2.30
N ILE A 485 14.74 9.29 -2.92
CA ILE A 485 14.88 9.25 -4.39
C ILE A 485 14.87 7.79 -4.90
N ASP A 486 13.68 7.21 -4.95
CA ASP A 486 13.48 5.77 -5.21
C ASP A 486 13.03 5.43 -6.65
N ASP A 487 12.74 6.44 -7.49
CA ASP A 487 12.25 6.24 -8.87
C ASP A 487 13.28 6.70 -9.92
N GLU A 488 13.80 5.75 -10.70
CA GLU A 488 14.82 5.98 -11.72
C GLU A 488 14.33 6.86 -12.87
N GLU A 489 13.06 6.75 -13.28
CA GLU A 489 12.48 7.60 -14.33
C GLU A 489 12.38 9.05 -13.86
N MET A 490 12.20 9.29 -12.56
CA MET A 490 12.22 10.64 -11.99
C MET A 490 13.63 11.22 -11.90
N VAL A 491 14.64 10.37 -11.70
CA VAL A 491 16.06 10.79 -11.62
C VAL A 491 16.57 11.23 -12.98
N GLU A 492 16.40 10.38 -13.99
CA GLU A 492 16.95 10.58 -15.33
C GLU A 492 15.98 11.33 -16.26
N GLY A 493 14.67 11.04 -16.17
CA GLY A 493 13.65 11.66 -17.03
C GLY A 493 13.74 11.23 -18.50
N LYS A 494 12.65 11.37 -19.26
CA LYS A 494 12.69 11.24 -20.74
C LYS A 494 13.12 12.54 -21.43
N GLU A 495 12.82 13.68 -20.81
CA GLU A 495 13.17 15.02 -21.29
C GLU A 495 13.99 15.79 -20.24
N GLN A 496 13.54 15.81 -18.97
CA GLN A 496 14.27 16.39 -17.84
C GLN A 496 14.03 15.55 -16.57
N GLY A 497 15.09 15.22 -15.85
CA GLY A 497 15.07 14.49 -14.58
C GLY A 497 15.56 15.34 -13.39
N ILE A 498 15.42 14.84 -12.16
CA ILE A 498 15.95 15.53 -10.97
C ILE A 498 17.44 15.82 -11.12
N ARG A 499 18.19 14.92 -11.77
CA ARG A 499 19.62 15.06 -12.00
C ARG A 499 19.97 16.36 -12.73
N ASP A 500 19.14 16.81 -13.66
CA ASP A 500 19.35 18.03 -14.43
C ASP A 500 19.22 19.31 -13.58
N PHE A 501 18.48 19.22 -12.47
CA PHE A 501 18.22 20.33 -11.54
C PHE A 501 19.17 20.35 -10.35
N LEU A 502 20.11 19.41 -10.26
CA LEU A 502 21.12 19.41 -9.20
C LEU A 502 22.22 20.43 -9.53
N PRO A 503 22.63 21.26 -8.54
CA PRO A 503 23.71 22.22 -8.73
C PRO A 503 25.05 21.53 -9.00
N LEU A 504 25.94 22.20 -9.74
CA LEU A 504 27.26 21.73 -10.21
C LEU A 504 28.46 22.48 -9.58
N THR A 505 28.27 23.45 -8.69
CA THR A 505 29.39 24.14 -7.98
C THR A 505 30.01 23.38 -6.79
N GLY A 506 31.33 23.51 -6.57
CA GLY A 506 32.04 22.86 -5.45
C GLY A 506 31.80 23.46 -4.05
N LYS A 507 31.01 24.54 -3.94
CA LYS A 507 30.73 25.26 -2.68
C LYS A 507 29.65 24.60 -1.82
N GLY A 508 28.86 23.69 -2.40
CA GLY A 508 27.81 22.96 -1.70
C GLY A 508 28.10 21.47 -1.54
N ARG A 509 27.27 20.82 -0.73
CA ARG A 509 27.29 19.37 -0.49
C ARG A 509 25.88 18.82 -0.63
N ILE A 510 25.75 17.65 -1.26
CA ILE A 510 24.45 17.00 -1.46
C ILE A 510 24.45 15.63 -0.77
N LEU A 511 23.40 15.37 0.01
CA LEU A 511 23.13 14.06 0.60
C LEU A 511 21.85 13.48 0.00
N PHE A 512 21.94 12.30 -0.59
CA PHE A 512 20.80 11.55 -1.10
C PHE A 512 20.43 10.44 -0.14
N THR A 513 19.14 10.13 -0.04
CA THR A 513 18.68 8.86 0.54
C THR A 513 17.86 8.10 -0.50
N THR A 514 18.17 6.83 -0.70
CA THR A 514 17.47 5.98 -1.67
C THR A 514 17.45 4.53 -1.19
N ARG A 515 16.49 3.77 -1.71
CA ARG A 515 16.42 2.31 -1.54
C ARG A 515 17.05 1.56 -2.71
N VAL A 516 17.45 2.27 -3.76
CA VAL A 516 17.89 1.66 -5.03
C VAL A 516 19.39 1.88 -5.20
N GLN A 517 20.15 0.78 -5.16
CA GLN A 517 21.60 0.82 -5.35
C GLN A 517 22.02 1.51 -6.66
N GLY A 518 21.31 1.23 -7.76
CA GLY A 518 21.60 1.85 -9.07
C GLY A 518 21.51 3.37 -9.03
N ILE A 519 20.48 3.92 -8.39
CA ILE A 519 20.29 5.37 -8.23
C ILE A 519 21.39 5.96 -7.34
N ALA A 520 21.74 5.29 -6.24
CA ALA A 520 22.80 5.74 -5.34
C ALA A 520 24.15 5.87 -6.08
N VAL A 521 24.53 4.84 -6.84
CA VAL A 521 25.76 4.82 -7.65
C VAL A 521 25.69 5.87 -8.76
N GLY A 522 24.54 6.04 -9.42
CA GLY A 522 24.35 7.05 -10.47
C GLY A 522 24.54 8.50 -9.98
N LEU A 523 24.08 8.81 -8.77
CA LEU A 523 24.08 10.16 -8.20
C LEU A 523 25.34 10.51 -7.37
N ALA A 524 25.89 9.51 -6.65
CA ALA A 524 27.01 9.72 -5.74
C ALA A 524 28.32 9.04 -6.19
N GLN A 525 28.30 8.23 -7.24
CA GLN A 525 29.46 7.49 -7.75
C GLN A 525 30.16 6.68 -6.65
N ALA A 526 31.36 7.08 -6.24
CA ALA A 526 32.12 6.43 -5.16
C ALA A 526 31.64 6.82 -3.74
N GLY A 527 30.81 7.86 -3.61
CA GLY A 527 30.26 8.33 -2.33
C GLY A 527 29.01 7.57 -1.87
N VAL A 528 28.95 6.25 -2.05
CA VAL A 528 27.80 5.44 -1.62
C VAL A 528 28.08 4.80 -0.27
N ILE A 529 27.16 4.97 0.68
CA ILE A 529 27.23 4.38 2.02
C ILE A 529 26.03 3.45 2.19
N ASP A 530 26.30 2.16 2.35
CA ASP A 530 25.28 1.16 2.65
C ASP A 530 24.90 1.21 4.14
N LEU A 531 23.62 1.38 4.40
CA LEU A 531 23.04 1.42 5.73
C LEU A 531 22.36 0.08 6.02
N SER A 532 23.11 -0.78 6.72
CA SER A 532 22.66 -2.09 7.22
C SER A 532 21.68 -1.97 8.40
N GLN A 533 21.16 -3.09 8.90
CA GLN A 533 20.31 -3.15 10.11
C GLN A 533 21.06 -2.63 11.36
N MET A 534 20.32 -2.31 12.44
CA MET A 534 20.96 -1.87 13.69
C MET A 534 21.67 -3.04 14.37
N GLU A 535 22.80 -2.77 15.00
CA GLU A 535 23.45 -3.76 15.86
C GLU A 535 22.56 -4.07 17.07
N GLU A 536 22.68 -5.27 17.63
CA GLU A 536 21.79 -5.73 18.72
C GLU A 536 21.79 -4.76 19.92
N HIS A 537 22.95 -4.24 20.31
CA HIS A 537 23.06 -3.27 21.40
C HIS A 537 22.38 -1.92 21.07
N GLU A 538 22.49 -1.43 19.84
CA GLU A 538 21.81 -0.20 19.39
C GLU A 538 20.29 -0.39 19.35
N ALA A 539 19.84 -1.59 18.95
CA ALA A 539 18.44 -1.97 18.88
C ALA A 539 17.78 -2.00 20.27
N ILE A 540 18.47 -2.56 21.27
CA ILE A 540 18.03 -2.56 22.67
C ILE A 540 17.94 -1.12 23.20
N GLU A 541 18.96 -0.29 22.97
CA GLU A 541 18.97 1.11 23.42
C GLU A 541 17.83 1.92 22.77
N LEU A 542 17.51 1.66 21.49
CA LEU A 542 16.37 2.29 20.83
C LEU A 542 15.04 1.91 21.48
N LEU A 543 14.82 0.64 21.81
CA LEU A 543 13.63 0.19 22.54
C LEU A 543 13.56 0.84 23.93
N GLU A 544 14.68 0.91 24.65
CA GLU A 544 14.75 1.55 25.97
C GLU A 544 14.32 3.02 25.93
N LYS A 545 14.77 3.78 24.92
CA LYS A 545 14.35 5.18 24.74
C LYS A 545 12.92 5.34 24.22
N SER A 546 12.35 4.31 23.62
CA SER A 546 11.03 4.35 22.97
C SER A 546 9.90 3.88 23.89
N LEU A 547 10.19 3.00 24.85
CA LEU A 547 9.21 2.48 25.81
C LEU A 547 9.00 3.44 27.00
N ILE A 548 7.73 3.60 27.41
CA ILE A 548 7.37 4.34 28.62
C ILE A 548 7.71 3.50 29.86
N ASN A 549 7.40 2.19 29.82
CA ASN A 549 7.76 1.25 30.87
C ASN A 549 9.01 0.46 30.49
N ARG A 550 10.15 0.80 31.11
CA ARG A 550 11.43 0.14 30.85
C ARG A 550 11.54 -1.27 31.45
N SER A 551 10.71 -1.61 32.45
CA SER A 551 10.71 -2.96 33.04
C SER A 551 10.25 -4.04 32.05
N LEU A 552 9.64 -3.64 30.92
CA LEU A 552 9.31 -4.55 29.84
C LEU A 552 10.54 -5.19 29.18
N LEU A 553 11.73 -4.62 29.39
CA LEU A 553 13.00 -5.12 28.86
C LEU A 553 13.71 -6.12 29.79
N ASP A 554 13.15 -6.39 30.97
CA ASP A 554 13.75 -7.30 31.96
C ASP A 554 13.78 -8.76 31.45
N ASP A 555 12.80 -9.14 30.61
CA ASP A 555 12.79 -10.43 29.91
C ASP A 555 13.71 -10.41 28.69
N LYS A 556 15.01 -10.59 28.95
CA LYS A 556 16.05 -10.57 27.91
C LYS A 556 15.81 -11.59 26.80
N LYS A 557 15.19 -12.73 27.11
CA LYS A 557 14.92 -13.78 26.12
C LYS A 557 13.81 -13.33 25.16
N ALA A 558 12.69 -12.83 25.69
CA ALA A 558 11.61 -12.30 24.87
C ALA A 558 12.04 -11.08 24.06
N VAL A 559 12.92 -10.22 24.61
CA VAL A 559 13.49 -9.07 23.88
C VAL A 559 14.38 -9.53 22.73
N ALA A 560 15.31 -10.47 22.94
CA ALA A 560 16.14 -11.00 21.86
C ALA A 560 15.30 -11.65 20.75
N GLU A 561 14.26 -12.39 21.13
CA GLU A 561 13.32 -12.98 20.18
C GLU A 561 12.52 -11.93 19.40
N LEU A 562 12.03 -10.88 20.07
CA LEU A 562 11.37 -9.75 19.42
C LEU A 562 12.30 -9.07 18.41
N LEU A 563 13.52 -8.75 18.80
CA LEU A 563 14.51 -8.08 17.94
C LEU A 563 14.83 -8.92 16.70
N GLY A 564 14.96 -10.24 16.86
CA GLY A 564 15.13 -11.18 15.76
C GLY A 564 13.94 -11.19 14.80
N ILE A 565 12.70 -11.15 15.31
CA ILE A 565 11.50 -11.06 14.47
C ILE A 565 11.45 -9.72 13.72
N LEU A 566 11.77 -8.63 14.40
CA LEU A 566 11.74 -7.26 13.86
C LEU A 566 12.95 -6.90 13.00
N ALA A 567 13.84 -7.85 12.72
CA ALA A 567 14.99 -7.67 11.83
C ALA A 567 15.97 -6.58 12.28
N HIS A 568 15.96 -6.21 13.56
CA HIS A 568 16.65 -5.02 14.06
C HIS A 568 16.36 -3.75 13.22
N LEU A 569 15.16 -3.65 12.63
CA LEU A 569 14.76 -2.47 11.86
C LEU A 569 14.22 -1.38 12.80
N PRO A 570 14.84 -0.17 12.84
CA PRO A 570 14.40 0.90 13.73
C PRO A 570 12.92 1.26 13.56
N LEU A 571 12.42 1.21 12.32
CA LEU A 571 11.01 1.44 12.03
C LEU A 571 10.10 0.42 12.73
N ALA A 572 10.41 -0.87 12.59
CA ALA A 572 9.62 -1.95 13.16
C ALA A 572 9.68 -1.95 14.69
N MET A 573 10.85 -1.65 15.26
CA MET A 573 11.02 -1.48 16.71
C MET A 573 10.25 -0.29 17.27
N ALA A 574 10.27 0.86 16.58
CA ALA A 574 9.48 2.02 16.99
C ALA A 574 7.98 1.74 16.97
N GLN A 575 7.51 0.98 15.98
CA GLN A 575 6.13 0.53 15.86
C GLN A 575 5.74 -0.43 16.99
N ALA A 576 6.58 -1.44 17.27
CA ALA A 576 6.37 -2.35 18.39
C ALA A 576 6.35 -1.62 19.73
N ALA A 577 7.28 -0.69 19.96
CA ALA A 577 7.30 0.12 21.18
C ALA A 577 6.04 0.99 21.31
N ALA A 578 5.56 1.59 20.22
CA ALA A 578 4.30 2.35 20.23
C ALA A 578 3.10 1.46 20.59
N TYR A 579 3.01 0.25 20.02
CA TYR A 579 1.98 -0.73 20.37
C TYR A 579 2.03 -1.11 21.84
N LEU A 580 3.21 -1.49 22.35
CA LEU A 580 3.43 -1.87 23.75
C LEU A 580 3.03 -0.72 24.70
N ASN A 581 3.37 0.52 24.36
CA ASN A 581 3.02 1.70 25.14
C ASN A 581 1.50 1.93 25.20
N VAL A 582 0.78 1.76 24.09
CA VAL A 582 -0.67 2.02 23.99
C VAL A 582 -1.47 0.89 24.64
N ARG A 583 -1.11 -0.36 24.36
CA ARG A 583 -1.88 -1.54 24.78
C ARG A 583 -1.47 -2.09 26.16
N LYS A 584 -0.35 -1.64 26.71
CA LYS A 584 0.21 -2.09 28.01
C LYS A 584 0.40 -3.61 28.09
N THR A 585 0.82 -4.23 26.99
CA THR A 585 1.10 -5.67 26.90
C THR A 585 2.58 -5.95 27.23
N SER A 586 2.91 -7.20 27.57
CA SER A 586 4.30 -7.63 27.75
C SER A 586 4.99 -7.87 26.41
N VAL A 587 6.33 -7.90 26.40
CA VAL A 587 7.11 -8.27 25.20
C VAL A 587 6.81 -9.71 24.78
N ALA A 588 6.73 -10.64 25.73
CA ALA A 588 6.39 -12.04 25.46
C ALA A 588 5.02 -12.22 24.79
N GLU A 589 3.99 -11.48 25.23
CA GLU A 589 2.67 -11.55 24.61
C GLU A 589 2.67 -10.94 23.21
N TYR A 590 3.42 -9.84 23.00
CA TYR A 590 3.58 -9.26 21.67
C TYR A 590 4.32 -10.21 20.70
N VAL A 591 5.37 -10.88 21.17
CA VAL A 591 6.07 -11.93 20.41
C VAL A 591 5.12 -13.07 20.06
N ARG A 592 4.29 -13.51 21.01
CA ARG A 592 3.27 -14.54 20.75
C ARG A 592 2.30 -14.10 19.65
N LEU A 593 1.79 -12.87 19.68
CA LEU A 593 0.92 -12.34 18.63
C LEU A 593 1.62 -12.30 17.27
N LEU A 594 2.88 -11.89 17.23
CA LEU A 594 3.69 -11.92 15.99
C LEU A 594 3.91 -13.34 15.46
N GLN A 595 3.94 -14.35 16.32
CA GLN A 595 4.17 -15.74 15.93
C GLN A 595 2.90 -16.55 15.68
N ASN A 596 1.73 -16.04 16.08
CA ASN A 596 0.47 -16.79 16.08
C ASN A 596 -0.03 -17.08 14.66
N THR A 597 -0.36 -16.04 13.88
CA THR A 597 -0.76 -16.20 12.48
C THR A 597 -0.12 -15.14 11.60
N GLU A 598 -0.04 -15.41 10.30
CA GLU A 598 0.43 -14.40 9.34
C GLU A 598 -0.53 -13.20 9.26
N ARG A 599 -1.83 -13.43 9.46
CA ARG A 599 -2.84 -12.36 9.53
C ARG A 599 -2.57 -11.43 10.72
N ASP A 600 -2.29 -11.99 11.90
CA ASP A 600 -1.96 -11.21 13.10
C ASP A 600 -0.69 -10.37 12.89
N MET A 601 0.36 -10.95 12.30
CA MET A 601 1.58 -10.19 12.01
C MET A 601 1.31 -9.06 11.00
N VAL A 602 0.50 -9.30 9.97
CA VAL A 602 0.13 -8.26 9.00
C VAL A 602 -0.67 -7.13 9.65
N GLU A 603 -1.69 -7.45 10.44
CA GLU A 603 -2.49 -6.45 11.15
C GLU A 603 -1.61 -5.58 12.07
N LEU A 604 -0.70 -6.22 12.81
CA LEU A 604 0.27 -5.52 13.66
C LEU A 604 1.23 -4.65 12.86
N LEU A 605 1.70 -5.10 11.68
CA LEU A 605 2.62 -4.36 10.81
C LEU A 605 1.94 -3.26 9.97
N GLU A 606 0.63 -3.36 9.73
CA GLU A 606 -0.20 -2.36 9.03
C GLU A 606 -0.74 -1.26 9.98
N THR A 607 -0.68 -1.47 11.31
CA THR A 607 -1.13 -0.48 12.29
C THR A 607 -0.30 0.81 12.20
N GLU A 608 -0.96 1.95 11.93
CA GLU A 608 -0.31 3.26 11.86
C GLU A 608 -0.12 3.89 13.25
N PHE A 609 1.00 4.61 13.41
CA PHE A 609 1.29 5.40 14.62
C PHE A 609 1.76 6.81 14.23
N SER A 610 1.48 7.79 15.10
CA SER A 610 1.90 9.19 14.90
C SER A 610 3.37 9.37 15.27
N ASP A 611 4.16 9.95 14.37
CA ASP A 611 5.58 10.29 14.58
C ASP A 611 5.90 11.62 13.88
N ASP A 612 6.24 12.66 14.67
CA ASP A 612 6.53 14.02 14.18
C ASP A 612 7.90 14.14 13.49
N THR A 613 8.70 13.06 13.46
CA THR A 613 10.01 13.02 12.80
C THR A 613 9.94 12.51 11.37
N ARG A 614 8.74 12.43 10.77
CA ARG A 614 8.48 11.79 9.48
C ARG A 614 7.44 12.53 8.65
N TYR A 615 7.36 12.19 7.36
CA TYR A 615 6.33 12.70 6.47
C TYR A 615 4.95 12.29 6.96
N SER A 616 4.07 13.28 7.15
CA SER A 616 2.70 13.00 7.56
C SER A 616 1.98 12.22 6.44
N PRO A 617 1.28 11.10 6.75
CA PRO A 617 0.42 10.39 5.80
C PRO A 617 -0.68 11.28 5.18
N ARG A 618 -0.93 12.45 5.80
CA ARG A 618 -1.90 13.46 5.34
C ARG A 618 -1.38 14.32 4.17
N GLN A 619 -0.06 14.43 4.01
CA GLN A 619 0.58 15.24 2.96
C GLN A 619 1.22 14.36 1.86
N HIS A 620 1.64 13.14 2.21
CA HIS A 620 2.27 12.20 1.29
C HIS A 620 1.61 10.82 1.40
N LYS A 621 1.42 10.11 0.28
CA LYS A 621 0.78 8.76 0.20
C LYS A 621 1.56 7.63 0.91
N THR A 622 2.51 7.94 1.76
CA THR A 622 3.29 6.97 2.54
C THR A 622 2.62 6.78 3.90
N ALA A 623 2.00 5.62 4.13
CA ALA A 623 1.54 5.22 5.45
C ALA A 623 2.73 5.07 6.42
N ASN A 624 2.52 5.27 7.72
CA ASN A 624 3.59 5.18 8.74
C ASN A 624 3.91 3.73 9.15
N ALA A 625 3.24 2.77 8.52
CA ALA A 625 3.32 1.35 8.82
C ALA A 625 4.52 0.69 8.14
N VAL A 626 5.20 -0.24 8.82
CA VAL A 626 6.30 -1.04 8.24
C VAL A 626 5.89 -1.67 6.91
N ALA A 627 4.68 -2.25 6.85
CA ALA A 627 4.14 -2.90 5.66
C ALA A 627 4.09 -1.98 4.43
N SER A 628 3.72 -0.71 4.62
CA SER A 628 3.63 0.27 3.55
C SER A 628 4.99 0.64 2.95
N THR A 629 6.07 0.51 3.72
CA THR A 629 7.41 0.73 3.17
C THR A 629 7.75 -0.35 2.15
N TRP A 630 7.34 -1.60 2.35
CA TRP A 630 7.59 -2.64 1.35
C TRP A 630 6.66 -2.55 0.15
N VAL A 631 5.41 -2.09 0.30
CA VAL A 631 4.48 -1.86 -0.83
C VAL A 631 5.12 -1.01 -1.93
N VAL A 632 5.81 0.09 -1.54
CA VAL A 632 6.51 0.94 -2.52
C VAL A 632 7.61 0.17 -3.25
N SER A 633 8.42 -0.61 -2.52
CA SER A 633 9.47 -1.44 -3.12
C SER A 633 8.89 -2.52 -4.05
N PHE A 634 7.78 -3.16 -3.66
CA PHE A 634 7.10 -4.16 -4.49
C PHE A 634 6.57 -3.56 -5.79
N GLU A 635 5.99 -2.36 -5.76
CA GLU A 635 5.51 -1.70 -7.00
C GLU A 635 6.66 -1.35 -7.95
N GLN A 636 7.83 -0.98 -7.43
CA GLN A 636 9.00 -0.75 -8.27
C GLN A 636 9.56 -2.06 -8.83
N ILE A 637 9.68 -3.11 -8.01
CA ILE A 637 10.10 -4.45 -8.47
C ILE A 637 9.13 -4.98 -9.53
N ARG A 638 7.82 -4.70 -9.40
CA ARG A 638 6.80 -5.11 -10.39
C ARG A 638 7.05 -4.54 -11.80
N LYS A 639 7.78 -3.44 -11.92
CA LYS A 639 8.19 -2.88 -13.23
C LYS A 639 9.23 -3.78 -13.93
N ASP A 640 10.03 -4.55 -13.17
CA ASP A 640 10.96 -5.55 -13.69
C ASP A 640 10.30 -6.94 -13.65
N VAL A 641 9.85 -7.42 -14.81
CA VAL A 641 9.08 -8.67 -14.94
C VAL A 641 9.86 -9.88 -14.43
N ASP A 642 11.17 -9.91 -14.65
CA ASP A 642 12.04 -11.04 -14.29
C ASP A 642 12.23 -11.06 -12.76
N ALA A 643 12.52 -9.91 -12.15
CA ALA A 643 12.65 -9.79 -10.69
C ALA A 643 11.32 -10.09 -9.96
N ALA A 644 10.20 -9.62 -10.51
CA ALA A 644 8.87 -9.89 -9.97
C ALA A 644 8.50 -11.38 -10.04
N MET A 645 8.87 -12.09 -11.11
CA MET A 645 8.70 -13.53 -11.24
C MET A 645 9.49 -14.29 -10.17
N LEU A 646 10.78 -13.96 -10.00
CA LEU A 646 11.61 -14.59 -8.97
C LEU A 646 11.07 -14.34 -7.56
N LEU A 647 10.61 -13.12 -7.28
CA LEU A 647 10.05 -12.77 -5.97
C LEU A 647 8.75 -13.53 -5.67
N ARG A 648 7.89 -13.72 -6.69
CA ARG A 648 6.66 -14.53 -6.58
C ARG A 648 6.96 -15.99 -6.29
N PHE A 649 7.98 -16.55 -6.95
CA PHE A 649 8.44 -17.92 -6.67
C PHE A 649 9.01 -18.03 -5.24
N MET A 650 9.89 -17.11 -4.85
CA MET A 650 10.54 -17.09 -3.53
C MET A 650 9.55 -16.96 -2.37
N ALA A 651 8.39 -16.32 -2.59
CA ALA A 651 7.33 -16.20 -1.59
C ALA A 651 6.72 -17.56 -1.18
N HIS A 652 6.79 -18.58 -2.03
CA HIS A 652 6.18 -19.89 -1.77
C HIS A 652 7.16 -20.93 -1.20
N ILE A 653 8.43 -20.57 -1.01
CA ILE A 653 9.48 -21.50 -0.57
C ILE A 653 10.11 -21.06 0.76
N GLY A 654 11.10 -21.82 1.25
CA GLY A 654 11.89 -21.40 2.41
C GLY A 654 12.65 -20.10 2.14
N SER A 655 12.71 -19.20 3.13
CA SER A 655 13.33 -17.87 2.97
C SER A 655 14.85 -17.86 3.19
N LYS A 656 15.45 -18.98 3.58
CA LYS A 656 16.86 -19.10 3.94
C LYS A 656 17.51 -20.18 3.10
N ALA A 657 18.77 -19.95 2.73
CA ALA A 657 19.59 -20.85 1.95
C ALA A 657 19.01 -21.21 0.57
N ILE A 658 18.35 -20.26 -0.11
CA ILE A 658 17.71 -20.45 -1.41
C ILE A 658 18.78 -20.65 -2.50
N PRO A 659 18.92 -21.85 -3.11
CA PRO A 659 19.93 -22.07 -4.13
C PRO A 659 19.53 -21.43 -5.47
N ARG A 660 20.48 -20.81 -6.19
CA ARG A 660 20.23 -20.25 -7.53
C ARG A 660 19.69 -21.29 -8.50
N SER A 661 20.17 -22.53 -8.43
CA SER A 661 19.73 -23.66 -9.27
C SER A 661 18.26 -24.04 -9.08
N MET A 662 17.63 -23.59 -8.00
CA MET A 662 16.21 -23.81 -7.71
C MET A 662 15.30 -22.78 -8.41
N LEU A 663 15.84 -21.61 -8.76
CA LEU A 663 15.04 -20.50 -9.28
C LEU A 663 14.58 -20.73 -10.73
N PRO A 664 13.36 -20.28 -11.10
CA PRO A 664 12.88 -20.33 -12.48
C PRO A 664 13.81 -19.60 -13.45
N ALA A 665 14.05 -20.18 -14.62
CA ALA A 665 14.88 -19.55 -15.64
C ALA A 665 14.19 -18.32 -16.25
N VAL A 666 14.82 -17.14 -16.17
CA VAL A 666 14.30 -15.86 -16.70
C VAL A 666 14.90 -15.48 -18.07
N GLY A 667 15.30 -16.49 -18.85
CA GLY A 667 15.95 -16.31 -20.15
C GLY A 667 17.47 -16.41 -20.06
N SER A 668 18.20 -15.37 -20.47
CA SER A 668 19.67 -15.38 -20.48
C SER A 668 20.28 -15.17 -19.09
N GLU A 669 21.52 -15.60 -18.90
CA GLU A 669 22.20 -15.47 -17.60
C GLU A 669 22.41 -14.01 -17.17
N GLN A 670 22.51 -13.09 -18.14
CA GLN A 670 22.53 -11.66 -17.86
C GLN A 670 21.19 -11.16 -17.29
N ARG A 671 20.06 -11.67 -17.78
CA ARG A 671 18.73 -11.31 -17.26
C ARG A 671 18.52 -11.87 -15.85
N MET A 672 18.96 -13.10 -15.59
CA MET A 672 18.96 -13.68 -14.24
C MET A 672 19.80 -12.85 -13.27
N THR A 673 21.03 -12.52 -13.66
CA THR A 673 21.94 -11.72 -12.83
C THR A 673 21.37 -10.31 -12.58
N ARG A 674 20.73 -9.70 -13.59
CA ARG A 674 20.02 -8.43 -13.41
C ARG A 674 18.84 -8.56 -12.44
N ALA A 675 17.99 -9.56 -12.60
CA ALA A 675 16.80 -9.77 -11.77
C ALA A 675 17.18 -10.00 -10.31
N VAL A 676 18.16 -10.86 -10.05
CA VAL A 676 18.74 -11.07 -8.71
C VAL A 676 19.36 -9.76 -8.20
N GLY A 677 20.11 -9.05 -9.05
CA GLY A 677 20.71 -7.75 -8.72
C GLY A 677 19.67 -6.69 -8.33
N VAL A 678 18.50 -6.67 -8.97
CA VAL A 678 17.38 -5.79 -8.59
C VAL A 678 16.86 -6.15 -7.19
N LEU A 679 16.61 -7.44 -6.92
CA LEU A 679 16.15 -7.90 -5.60
C LEU A 679 17.18 -7.63 -4.50
N CYS A 680 18.47 -7.82 -4.78
CA CYS A 680 19.56 -7.44 -3.87
C CYS A 680 19.67 -5.92 -3.70
N GLY A 681 19.46 -5.16 -4.78
CA GLY A 681 19.49 -3.70 -4.79
C GLY A 681 18.41 -3.07 -3.91
N TYR A 682 17.25 -3.72 -3.79
CA TYR A 682 16.20 -3.37 -2.81
C TYR A 682 16.41 -3.98 -1.43
N SER A 683 17.52 -4.69 -1.21
CA SER A 683 17.84 -5.45 0.00
C SER A 683 16.79 -6.52 0.36
N PHE A 684 16.06 -7.05 -0.63
CA PHE A 684 15.13 -8.16 -0.42
C PHE A 684 15.85 -9.49 -0.34
N LEU A 685 16.97 -9.60 -1.06
CA LEU A 685 17.88 -10.72 -1.03
C LEU A 685 19.26 -10.30 -0.54
N SER A 686 19.86 -11.17 0.26
CA SER A 686 21.27 -11.13 0.63
C SER A 686 21.97 -12.33 0.03
N VAL A 687 23.12 -12.11 -0.58
CA VAL A 687 23.94 -13.17 -1.17
C VAL A 687 24.85 -13.73 -0.08
N ARG A 688 24.92 -15.06 0.06
CA ARG A 688 25.85 -15.71 0.97
C ARG A 688 27.28 -15.70 0.41
N GLU A 689 28.25 -16.08 1.23
CA GLU A 689 29.68 -16.10 0.86
C GLU A 689 29.97 -16.96 -0.38
N ASP A 690 29.14 -17.98 -0.64
CA ASP A 690 29.27 -18.84 -1.81
C ASP A 690 28.89 -18.16 -3.13
N GLY A 691 28.19 -17.02 -3.10
CA GLY A 691 27.76 -16.28 -4.30
C GLY A 691 26.54 -16.88 -5.03
N TRP A 692 26.10 -18.09 -4.66
CA TRP A 692 25.07 -18.87 -5.38
C TRP A 692 23.86 -19.19 -4.52
N THR A 693 23.89 -18.85 -3.24
CA THR A 693 22.80 -19.05 -2.29
C THR A 693 22.32 -17.71 -1.75
N TYR A 694 20.99 -17.57 -1.64
CA TYR A 694 20.36 -16.33 -1.21
C TYR A 694 19.57 -16.50 0.09
N ASP A 695 19.60 -15.46 0.91
CA ASP A 695 18.75 -15.33 2.08
C ASP A 695 17.79 -14.15 1.90
N MET A 696 16.52 -14.42 2.13
CA MET A 696 15.48 -13.42 2.28
C MET A 696 15.18 -13.21 3.76
N HIS A 697 15.07 -11.95 4.17
CA HIS A 697 14.71 -11.63 5.55
C HIS A 697 13.28 -12.12 5.85
N ARG A 698 13.02 -12.67 7.05
CA ARG A 698 11.70 -13.24 7.43
C ARG A 698 10.54 -12.28 7.15
N LEU A 699 10.69 -11.02 7.53
CA LEU A 699 9.68 -9.99 7.29
C LEU A 699 9.47 -9.65 5.81
N VAL A 700 10.56 -9.62 5.01
CA VAL A 700 10.46 -9.42 3.56
C VAL A 700 9.76 -10.60 2.92
N HIS A 701 10.05 -11.82 3.38
CA HIS A 701 9.40 -13.03 2.91
C HIS A 701 7.89 -13.02 3.21
N LEU A 702 7.49 -12.67 4.43
CA LEU A 702 6.07 -12.50 4.77
C LEU A 702 5.41 -11.43 3.91
N ALA A 703 6.05 -10.26 3.78
CA ALA A 703 5.50 -9.17 2.98
C ALA A 703 5.33 -9.57 1.51
N SER A 704 6.27 -10.38 0.98
CA SER A 704 6.20 -10.93 -0.38
C SER A 704 5.02 -11.88 -0.53
N ARG A 705 4.77 -12.74 0.46
CA ARG A 705 3.60 -13.64 0.49
C ARG A 705 2.28 -12.88 0.49
N VAL A 706 2.17 -11.85 1.33
CA VAL A 706 0.98 -10.99 1.41
C VAL A 706 0.77 -10.20 0.13
N TRP A 707 1.86 -9.73 -0.48
CA TRP A 707 1.81 -9.04 -1.76
C TRP A 707 1.34 -9.97 -2.89
N VAL A 708 1.83 -11.22 -2.92
CA VAL A 708 1.38 -12.23 -3.88
C VAL A 708 -0.08 -12.60 -3.66
N SER A 709 -0.52 -12.87 -2.41
CA SER A 709 -1.90 -13.27 -2.13
C SER A 709 -2.94 -12.19 -2.46
N LYS A 710 -2.60 -10.90 -2.31
CA LYS A 710 -3.46 -9.78 -2.74
C LYS A 710 -3.62 -9.69 -4.26
N GLN A 711 -2.69 -10.25 -5.04
CA GLN A 711 -2.73 -10.26 -6.51
C GLN A 711 -3.31 -11.57 -7.08
N ASP A 712 -3.13 -12.68 -6.37
CA ASP A 712 -3.51 -14.01 -6.80
C ASP A 712 -4.95 -14.35 -6.40
N VAL A 713 -5.93 -13.72 -7.06
CA VAL A 713 -7.37 -13.93 -6.79
C VAL A 713 -7.81 -15.38 -7.08
N ALA A 714 -6.98 -16.22 -7.73
CA ALA A 714 -7.34 -17.55 -8.22
C ALA A 714 -6.32 -18.68 -7.91
N GLY A 715 -5.29 -18.45 -7.08
CA GLY A 715 -4.28 -19.46 -6.74
C GLY A 715 -3.33 -19.86 -7.89
N GLY A 716 -3.29 -19.08 -8.98
CA GLY A 716 -2.52 -19.40 -10.17
C GLY A 716 -1.00 -19.34 -9.97
N GLN A 717 -0.51 -18.48 -9.06
CA GLN A 717 0.92 -18.32 -8.78
C GLN A 717 1.49 -19.49 -7.97
N ARG A 718 0.72 -19.99 -7.00
CA ARG A 718 1.11 -21.15 -6.21
C ARG A 718 1.27 -22.37 -7.13
N ARG A 719 0.30 -22.59 -8.02
CA ARG A 719 0.34 -23.70 -8.99
C ARG A 719 1.56 -23.62 -9.92
N GLU A 720 1.89 -22.43 -10.43
CA GLU A 720 3.09 -22.20 -11.26
C GLU A 720 4.38 -22.57 -10.50
N THR A 721 4.46 -22.20 -9.21
CA THR A 721 5.59 -22.57 -8.34
C THR A 721 5.67 -24.09 -8.18
N LEU A 722 4.57 -24.76 -7.84
CA LEU A 722 4.54 -26.21 -7.66
C LEU A 722 4.91 -26.97 -8.93
N CYS A 723 4.43 -26.53 -10.10
CA CYS A 723 4.80 -27.09 -11.39
C CYS A 723 6.32 -27.00 -11.65
N HIS A 724 6.94 -25.86 -11.33
CA HIS A 724 8.39 -25.71 -11.45
C HIS A 724 9.14 -26.61 -10.47
N LEU A 725 8.70 -26.68 -9.21
CA LEU A 725 9.30 -27.56 -8.20
C LEU A 725 9.25 -29.03 -8.62
N ARG A 726 8.12 -29.51 -9.14
CA ARG A 726 7.98 -30.87 -9.67
C ARG A 726 8.98 -31.16 -10.78
N ALA A 727 9.27 -30.20 -11.66
CA ALA A 727 10.21 -30.40 -12.75
C ALA A 727 11.67 -30.55 -12.27
N ILE A 728 12.04 -29.90 -11.14
CA ILE A 728 13.42 -29.89 -10.62
C ILE A 728 13.63 -30.81 -9.42
N PHE A 729 12.55 -31.35 -8.83
CA PHE A 729 12.54 -32.21 -7.65
C PHE A 729 11.71 -33.47 -7.94
N SER A 730 12.32 -34.44 -8.62
CA SER A 730 11.65 -35.62 -9.17
C SER A 730 12.45 -36.92 -9.01
N THR A 731 13.42 -36.94 -8.09
CA THR A 731 14.27 -38.11 -7.84
C THR A 731 14.75 -38.13 -6.40
N ASP A 732 14.88 -39.33 -5.85
CA ASP A 732 15.56 -39.66 -4.60
C ASP A 732 16.90 -40.38 -4.83
N SER A 733 17.43 -40.35 -6.07
CA SER A 733 18.70 -40.96 -6.43
C SER A 733 19.84 -40.45 -5.54
N TRP A 734 20.76 -41.35 -5.21
CA TRP A 734 21.87 -41.03 -4.32
C TRP A 734 22.86 -40.07 -4.99
N GLU A 735 22.99 -40.14 -6.32
CA GLU A 735 23.84 -39.27 -7.13
C GLU A 735 23.39 -37.81 -7.07
N GLU A 736 22.08 -37.55 -7.00
CA GLU A 736 21.52 -36.19 -6.87
C GLU A 736 21.29 -35.77 -5.40
N ARG A 737 21.79 -36.56 -4.44
CA ARG A 737 21.55 -36.35 -3.01
C ARG A 737 21.90 -34.98 -2.49
N GLU A 738 23.05 -34.44 -2.87
CA GLU A 738 23.43 -33.10 -2.45
C GLU A 738 22.43 -32.05 -2.96
N ARG A 739 21.94 -32.21 -4.19
CA ARG A 739 21.01 -31.28 -4.82
C ARG A 739 19.62 -31.35 -4.19
N TRP A 740 19.01 -32.53 -4.08
CA TRP A 740 17.67 -32.62 -3.50
C TRP A 740 17.68 -32.31 -2.00
N ARG A 741 18.78 -32.56 -1.27
CA ARG A 741 18.93 -32.10 0.12
C ARG A 741 18.86 -30.59 0.27
N LEU A 742 19.46 -29.85 -0.66
CA LEU A 742 19.39 -28.40 -0.68
C LEU A 742 17.96 -27.91 -0.95
N PHE A 743 17.20 -28.60 -1.81
CA PHE A 743 15.83 -28.20 -2.18
C PHE A 743 14.78 -28.63 -1.14
N LEU A 744 15.01 -29.73 -0.42
CA LEU A 744 14.03 -30.36 0.47
C LEU A 744 13.39 -29.41 1.49
N PRO A 745 14.12 -28.51 2.20
CA PRO A 745 13.49 -27.55 3.13
C PRO A 745 12.53 -26.57 2.44
N HIS A 746 12.84 -26.20 1.20
CA HIS A 746 12.04 -25.27 0.40
C HIS A 746 10.79 -25.94 -0.16
N VAL A 747 10.92 -27.16 -0.67
CA VAL A 747 9.80 -27.97 -1.17
C VAL A 747 8.84 -28.32 -0.03
N LEU A 748 9.36 -28.73 1.13
CA LEU A 748 8.57 -28.96 2.34
C LEU A 748 7.78 -27.73 2.77
N LYS A 749 8.38 -26.54 2.64
CA LYS A 749 7.68 -25.29 2.93
C LYS A 749 6.56 -25.03 1.93
N ALA A 750 6.79 -25.28 0.65
CA ALA A 750 5.79 -25.07 -0.41
C ALA A 750 4.55 -25.96 -0.26
N ILE A 751 4.73 -27.24 0.10
CA ILE A 751 3.61 -28.19 0.26
C ILE A 751 2.89 -28.09 1.62
N LYS A 752 3.50 -27.47 2.65
CA LYS A 752 2.90 -27.33 4.00
C LYS A 752 1.99 -26.11 4.16
N VAL A 753 1.88 -25.23 3.15
CA VAL A 753 1.05 -24.03 3.26
C VAL A 753 -0.42 -24.40 3.00
N ASP A 754 -1.26 -24.09 4.00
CA ASP A 754 -2.73 -24.21 4.09
C ASP A 754 -3.28 -25.45 4.82
N GLU A 755 -3.22 -25.40 6.15
CA GLU A 755 -4.16 -26.14 7.02
C GLU A 755 -5.58 -25.54 6.97
N GLU A 756 -5.76 -24.32 6.44
CA GLU A 756 -7.05 -23.61 6.42
C GLU A 756 -7.92 -23.87 5.17
N ASP A 757 -7.35 -24.28 4.01
CA ASP A 757 -8.09 -24.42 2.74
C ASP A 757 -8.31 -25.87 2.25
N GLY A 758 -8.03 -26.88 3.08
CA GLY A 758 -8.64 -28.22 3.05
C GLY A 758 -8.51 -29.10 1.78
N HIS A 759 -7.87 -28.64 0.70
CA HIS A 759 -7.78 -29.37 -0.55
C HIS A 759 -6.34 -29.44 -1.07
N TRP A 760 -5.68 -30.57 -0.84
CA TRP A 760 -4.50 -30.97 -1.60
C TRP A 760 -4.91 -31.12 -3.08
N VAL A 761 -4.21 -30.44 -3.98
CA VAL A 761 -4.44 -30.57 -5.43
C VAL A 761 -3.56 -31.71 -5.96
N GLU A 762 -3.89 -32.29 -7.11
CA GLU A 762 -3.11 -33.37 -7.74
C GLU A 762 -1.61 -33.02 -7.89
N GLU A 763 -1.28 -31.75 -8.19
CA GLU A 763 0.11 -31.30 -8.29
C GLU A 763 0.88 -31.31 -6.96
N ASP A 764 0.20 -31.17 -5.81
CA ASP A 764 0.83 -31.31 -4.49
C ASP A 764 1.21 -32.78 -4.23
N ASN A 765 0.48 -33.72 -4.84
CA ASN A 765 0.59 -35.14 -4.57
C ASN A 765 1.89 -35.75 -5.11
N ASP A 766 2.21 -35.46 -6.37
CA ASP A 766 3.45 -35.92 -7.00
C ASP A 766 4.69 -35.40 -6.27
N LEU A 767 4.65 -34.12 -5.88
CA LEU A 767 5.73 -33.48 -5.14
C LEU A 767 5.83 -34.06 -3.72
N GLY A 768 4.69 -34.30 -3.07
CA GLY A 768 4.59 -34.97 -1.79
C GLY A 768 5.18 -36.39 -1.81
N TYR A 769 4.92 -37.16 -2.87
CA TYR A 769 5.51 -38.49 -3.06
C TYR A 769 7.04 -38.45 -3.07
N TRP A 770 7.64 -37.59 -3.90
CA TRP A 770 9.10 -37.44 -3.97
C TRP A 770 9.71 -36.90 -2.68
N VAL A 771 9.01 -35.98 -1.99
CA VAL A 771 9.43 -35.49 -0.67
C VAL A 771 9.43 -36.63 0.35
N GLY A 772 8.40 -37.48 0.36
CA GLY A 772 8.31 -38.66 1.21
C GLY A 772 9.50 -39.60 0.98
N ARG A 773 9.80 -39.92 -0.28
CA ARG A 773 10.96 -40.74 -0.65
C ARG A 773 12.29 -40.15 -0.21
N CYS A 774 12.53 -38.86 -0.47
CA CYS A 774 13.76 -38.18 -0.02
C CYS A 774 13.89 -38.13 1.50
N LEU A 775 12.78 -37.94 2.23
CA LEU A 775 12.79 -37.97 3.70
C LEU A 775 13.13 -39.37 4.24
N GLN A 776 12.62 -40.41 3.60
CA GLN A 776 12.94 -41.79 3.95
C GLN A 776 14.42 -42.10 3.68
N ALA A 777 14.96 -41.66 2.54
CA ALA A 777 16.39 -41.78 2.23
C ALA A 777 17.30 -41.03 3.22
N GLU A 778 16.79 -39.98 3.88
CA GLU A 778 17.45 -39.27 4.99
C GLU A 778 17.24 -39.90 6.38
N GLY A 779 16.46 -40.97 6.48
CA GLY A 779 16.10 -41.59 7.76
C GLY A 779 15.12 -40.76 8.60
N ARG A 780 14.44 -39.77 8.00
CA ARG A 780 13.44 -38.92 8.66
C ARG A 780 12.04 -39.54 8.57
N SER A 781 11.91 -40.79 9.00
CA SER A 781 10.72 -41.65 8.80
C SER A 781 9.42 -41.01 9.30
N ARG A 782 9.44 -40.36 10.48
CA ARG A 782 8.25 -39.67 11.02
C ARG A 782 7.71 -38.57 10.13
N GLU A 783 8.61 -37.78 9.54
CA GLU A 783 8.19 -36.72 8.63
C GLU A 783 7.73 -37.28 7.29
N ALA A 784 8.35 -38.37 6.82
CA ALA A 784 7.95 -39.08 5.62
C ALA A 784 6.51 -39.62 5.76
N VAL A 785 6.20 -40.28 6.88
CA VAL A 785 4.86 -40.79 7.19
C VAL A 785 3.80 -39.69 7.10
N VAL A 786 4.02 -38.53 7.74
CA VAL A 786 3.05 -37.43 7.73
C VAL A 786 2.75 -36.92 6.30
N VAL A 787 3.76 -36.88 5.43
CA VAL A 787 3.58 -36.45 4.03
C VAL A 787 2.91 -37.55 3.21
N LEU A 788 3.38 -38.80 3.34
CA LEU A 788 2.91 -39.95 2.55
C LEU A 788 1.48 -40.38 2.91
N GLU A 789 1.05 -40.26 4.17
CA GLU A 789 -0.35 -40.49 4.58
C GLU A 789 -1.30 -39.56 3.82
N ARG A 790 -0.90 -38.29 3.62
CA ARG A 790 -1.68 -37.34 2.81
C ARG A 790 -1.69 -37.74 1.34
N VAL A 791 -0.54 -38.16 0.82
CA VAL A 791 -0.41 -38.58 -0.59
C VAL A 791 -1.31 -39.76 -0.92
N VAL A 792 -1.29 -40.77 -0.05
CA VAL A 792 -2.12 -41.96 -0.17
C VAL A 792 -3.60 -41.61 -0.04
N ALA A 793 -3.99 -40.78 0.93
CA ALA A 793 -5.39 -40.39 1.11
C ALA A 793 -5.98 -39.69 -0.13
N VAL A 794 -5.19 -38.86 -0.82
CA VAL A 794 -5.60 -38.25 -2.10
C VAL A 794 -5.75 -39.33 -3.18
N HIS A 795 -4.71 -40.15 -3.41
CA HIS A 795 -4.74 -41.21 -4.41
C HIS A 795 -5.87 -42.24 -4.19
N GLU A 796 -6.27 -42.51 -2.95
CA GLU A 796 -7.31 -43.50 -2.65
C GLU A 796 -8.69 -43.17 -3.23
N THR A 797 -8.96 -41.90 -3.50
CA THR A 797 -10.24 -41.42 -4.01
C THR A 797 -10.15 -40.91 -5.45
N THR A 798 -8.98 -40.41 -5.87
CA THR A 798 -8.75 -39.88 -7.22
C THR A 798 -8.31 -40.95 -8.21
N LEU A 799 -7.63 -41.99 -7.75
CA LEU A 799 -7.11 -43.07 -8.59
C LEU A 799 -7.78 -44.41 -8.25
N ALA A 800 -7.99 -45.23 -9.28
CA ALA A 800 -8.46 -46.59 -9.09
C ALA A 800 -7.48 -47.41 -8.23
N GLU A 801 -7.98 -48.41 -7.51
CA GLU A 801 -7.16 -49.28 -6.66
C GLU A 801 -6.03 -49.99 -7.42
N THR A 802 -6.22 -50.23 -8.72
CA THR A 802 -5.23 -50.84 -9.62
C THR A 802 -4.26 -49.84 -10.27
N HIS A 803 -4.34 -48.55 -9.93
CA HIS A 803 -3.50 -47.53 -10.56
C HIS A 803 -2.06 -47.60 -10.02
N PRO A 804 -1.02 -47.63 -10.89
CA PRO A 804 0.37 -47.76 -10.46
C PRO A 804 0.81 -46.72 -9.42
N ASP A 805 0.51 -45.43 -9.62
CA ASP A 805 0.90 -44.37 -8.68
C ASP A 805 0.27 -44.52 -7.29
N ARG A 806 -0.96 -45.06 -7.20
CA ARG A 806 -1.61 -45.36 -5.93
C ARG A 806 -0.87 -46.48 -5.20
N LEU A 807 -0.64 -47.60 -5.89
CA LEU A 807 0.09 -48.75 -5.35
C LEU A 807 1.51 -48.37 -4.93
N ALA A 808 2.24 -47.62 -5.76
CA ALA A 808 3.58 -47.13 -5.47
C ALA A 808 3.60 -46.21 -4.24
N SER A 809 2.63 -45.30 -4.08
CA SER A 809 2.55 -44.43 -2.90
C SER A 809 2.22 -45.21 -1.62
N GLN A 810 1.37 -46.23 -1.70
CA GLN A 810 1.04 -47.11 -0.57
C GLN A 810 2.22 -47.99 -0.16
N HIS A 811 2.95 -48.54 -1.14
CA HIS A 811 4.19 -49.27 -0.92
C HIS A 811 5.21 -48.41 -0.16
N VAL A 812 5.47 -47.19 -0.63
CA VAL A 812 6.42 -46.27 0.01
C VAL A 812 5.95 -45.85 1.41
N LEU A 813 4.65 -45.63 1.63
CA LEU A 813 4.09 -45.36 2.96
C LEU A 813 4.32 -46.54 3.91
N ALA A 814 4.15 -47.78 3.45
CA ALA A 814 4.40 -48.97 4.26
C ALA A 814 5.87 -49.09 4.67
N MET A 815 6.81 -48.82 3.75
CA MET A 815 8.23 -48.76 4.10
C MET A 815 8.52 -47.68 5.17
N ALA A 816 7.86 -46.52 5.05
CA ALA A 816 7.98 -45.45 6.04
C ALA A 816 7.40 -45.85 7.41
N TYR A 817 6.27 -46.57 7.44
CA TYR A 817 5.70 -47.15 8.67
C TYR A 817 6.65 -48.16 9.32
N GLN A 818 7.26 -49.08 8.56
CA GLN A 818 8.26 -50.00 9.10
C GLN A 818 9.43 -49.24 9.74
N ALA A 819 9.94 -48.23 9.04
CA ALA A 819 11.06 -47.42 9.53
C ALA A 819 10.71 -46.55 10.74
N ASP A 820 9.43 -46.24 10.97
CA ASP A 820 8.92 -45.57 12.19
C ASP A 820 8.53 -46.56 13.31
N GLY A 821 8.59 -47.87 13.05
CA GLY A 821 8.21 -48.93 14.00
C GLY A 821 6.72 -49.27 14.02
N ARG A 822 5.93 -48.71 13.10
CA ARG A 822 4.49 -48.99 12.88
C ARG A 822 4.29 -50.24 12.01
N VAL A 823 4.90 -51.35 12.40
CA VAL A 823 5.02 -52.57 11.56
C VAL A 823 3.66 -53.15 11.16
N LYS A 824 2.68 -53.17 12.06
CA LYS A 824 1.33 -53.71 11.76
C LYS A 824 0.61 -52.94 10.67
N GLU A 825 0.72 -51.62 10.68
CA GLU A 825 0.11 -50.76 9.67
C GLU A 825 0.80 -50.92 8.30
N ALA A 826 2.11 -51.21 8.31
CA ALA A 826 2.82 -51.57 7.09
C ALA A 826 2.34 -52.91 6.51
N ILE A 827 2.15 -53.93 7.35
CA ILE A 827 1.63 -55.25 6.93
C ILE A 827 0.25 -55.09 6.30
N GLU A 828 -0.69 -54.43 7.00
CA GLU A 828 -2.06 -54.24 6.51
C GLU A 828 -2.12 -53.51 5.16
N LEU A 829 -1.18 -52.59 4.91
CA LEU A 829 -1.11 -51.83 3.67
C LEU A 829 -0.44 -52.66 2.54
N LEU A 830 0.65 -53.36 2.84
CA LEU A 830 1.36 -54.20 1.87
C LEU A 830 0.57 -55.45 1.46
N GLU A 831 -0.18 -56.08 2.38
CA GLU A 831 -1.09 -57.19 2.04
C GLU A 831 -2.13 -56.76 1.01
N ARG A 832 -2.67 -55.54 1.15
CA ARG A 832 -3.60 -54.96 0.19
C ARG A 832 -2.93 -54.70 -1.16
N VAL A 833 -1.75 -54.08 -1.17
CA VAL A 833 -0.98 -53.80 -2.41
C VAL A 833 -0.65 -55.09 -3.15
N VAL A 834 -0.08 -56.09 -2.46
CA VAL A 834 0.29 -57.39 -3.04
C VAL A 834 -0.93 -58.13 -3.58
N ALA A 835 -2.06 -58.13 -2.87
CA ALA A 835 -3.28 -58.78 -3.36
C ALA A 835 -3.80 -58.15 -4.66
N VAL A 836 -3.70 -56.82 -4.80
CA VAL A 836 -4.09 -56.12 -6.03
C VAL A 836 -3.09 -56.43 -7.16
N GLU A 837 -1.79 -56.34 -6.89
CA GLU A 837 -0.73 -56.62 -7.86
C GLU A 837 -0.76 -58.08 -8.36
N GLU A 838 -1.02 -59.06 -7.48
CA GLU A 838 -1.16 -60.48 -7.86
C GLU A 838 -2.29 -60.74 -8.87
N THR A 839 -3.33 -59.90 -8.88
CA THR A 839 -4.45 -60.02 -9.82
C THR A 839 -4.26 -59.20 -11.11
N THR A 840 -3.33 -58.24 -11.11
CA THR A 840 -3.19 -57.23 -12.17
C THR A 840 -1.85 -57.27 -12.92
N LEU A 841 -0.80 -57.78 -12.29
CA LEU A 841 0.56 -57.88 -12.82
C LEU A 841 0.96 -59.36 -13.01
N ALA A 842 2.01 -59.62 -13.80
CA ALA A 842 2.55 -60.96 -13.99
C ALA A 842 3.54 -61.34 -12.87
N GLU A 843 3.73 -62.64 -12.60
CA GLU A 843 4.65 -63.13 -11.53
C GLU A 843 6.07 -62.56 -11.60
N THR A 844 6.51 -62.15 -12.80
CA THR A 844 7.84 -61.61 -13.07
C THR A 844 7.91 -60.08 -13.03
N HIS A 845 6.83 -59.38 -12.67
CA HIS A 845 6.80 -57.91 -12.69
C HIS A 845 7.60 -57.33 -11.51
N PRO A 846 8.54 -56.38 -11.74
CA PRO A 846 9.39 -55.83 -10.69
C PRO A 846 8.62 -55.26 -9.48
N ASP A 847 7.55 -54.50 -9.73
CA ASP A 847 6.77 -53.89 -8.64
C ASP A 847 6.11 -54.94 -7.71
N GLN A 848 5.59 -56.03 -8.29
CA GLN A 848 5.00 -57.12 -7.52
C GLN A 848 6.06 -57.82 -6.66
N LEU A 849 7.23 -58.11 -7.24
CA LEU A 849 8.35 -58.72 -6.52
C LEU A 849 8.85 -57.80 -5.39
N ALA A 850 8.94 -56.49 -5.63
CA ALA A 850 9.34 -55.50 -4.64
C ALA A 850 8.34 -55.40 -3.47
N SER A 851 7.04 -55.34 -3.74
CA SER A 851 6.00 -55.30 -2.69
C SER A 851 5.95 -56.60 -1.87
N GLN A 852 6.09 -57.76 -2.51
CA GLN A 852 6.19 -59.05 -1.82
C GLN A 852 7.45 -59.13 -0.95
N HIS A 853 8.59 -58.68 -1.47
CA HIS A 853 9.84 -58.60 -0.71
C HIS A 853 9.67 -57.72 0.54
N GLU A 854 9.09 -56.51 0.41
CA GLU A 854 8.88 -55.62 1.55
C GLU A 854 7.84 -56.13 2.54
N LEU A 855 6.79 -56.84 2.07
CA LEU A 855 5.83 -57.53 2.95
C LEU A 855 6.53 -58.62 3.78
N ALA A 856 7.44 -59.39 3.18
CA ALA A 856 8.19 -60.41 3.91
C ALA A 856 9.09 -59.78 4.99
N ARG A 857 9.70 -58.62 4.71
CA ARG A 857 10.44 -57.85 5.72
C ARG A 857 9.53 -57.36 6.85
N ALA A 858 8.29 -56.98 6.53
CA ALA A 858 7.29 -56.57 7.53
C ALA A 858 6.91 -57.74 8.44
N TYR A 859 6.59 -58.90 7.85
CA TYR A 859 6.31 -60.13 8.59
C TYR A 859 7.49 -60.55 9.49
N GLN A 860 8.72 -60.47 8.98
CA GLN A 860 9.91 -60.73 9.79
C GLN A 860 9.99 -59.79 10.99
N ALA A 861 9.74 -58.50 10.81
CA ALA A 861 9.78 -57.51 11.87
C ALA A 861 8.66 -57.71 12.92
N ASP A 862 7.49 -58.25 12.54
CA ASP A 862 6.40 -58.61 13.46
C ASP A 862 6.58 -60.01 14.11
N GLY A 863 7.56 -60.79 13.65
CA GLY A 863 7.85 -62.14 14.15
C GLY A 863 7.10 -63.27 13.44
N GLN A 864 6.42 -62.98 12.34
CA GLN A 864 5.75 -63.93 11.44
C GLN A 864 6.76 -64.59 10.49
N VAL A 865 7.68 -65.37 11.07
CA VAL A 865 8.85 -65.92 10.36
C VAL A 865 8.46 -66.88 9.22
N LYS A 866 7.40 -67.68 9.39
CA LYS A 866 7.01 -68.67 8.37
C LYS A 866 6.48 -68.00 7.10
N GLU A 867 5.62 -67.01 7.29
CA GLU A 867 5.03 -66.20 6.24
C GLU A 867 6.10 -65.42 5.47
N ALA A 868 7.12 -64.90 6.17
CA ALA A 868 8.27 -64.25 5.56
C ALA A 868 9.11 -65.23 4.70
N ILE A 869 9.37 -66.46 5.17
CA ILE A 869 10.09 -67.49 4.41
C ILE A 869 9.32 -67.86 3.14
N GLU A 870 8.03 -68.19 3.26
CA GLU A 870 7.21 -68.62 2.12
C GLU A 870 7.12 -67.56 1.02
N LEU A 871 7.13 -66.28 1.39
CA LEU A 871 7.08 -65.17 0.43
C LEU A 871 8.45 -64.93 -0.23
N LEU A 872 9.54 -64.92 0.54
CA LEU A 872 10.90 -64.73 0.01
C LEU A 872 11.38 -65.92 -0.83
N GLU A 873 11.05 -67.17 -0.49
CA GLU A 873 11.36 -68.34 -1.32
C GLU A 873 10.70 -68.22 -2.70
N ARG A 874 9.46 -67.72 -2.77
CA ARG A 874 8.76 -67.45 -4.04
C ARG A 874 9.44 -66.34 -4.85
N VAL A 875 9.72 -65.19 -4.22
CA VAL A 875 10.40 -64.05 -4.89
C VAL A 875 11.76 -64.48 -5.46
N VAL A 876 12.59 -65.15 -4.64
CA VAL A 876 13.91 -65.62 -5.08
C VAL A 876 13.78 -66.63 -6.22
N ALA A 877 12.85 -67.58 -6.17
CA ALA A 877 12.67 -68.55 -7.25
C ALA A 877 12.29 -67.89 -8.59
N VAL A 878 11.46 -66.84 -8.57
CA VAL A 878 11.12 -66.08 -9.79
C VAL A 878 12.33 -65.27 -10.28
N GLU A 879 12.99 -64.52 -9.39
CA GLU A 879 14.19 -63.74 -9.72
C GLU A 879 15.34 -64.63 -10.25
N GLU A 880 15.43 -65.87 -9.79
CA GLU A 880 16.42 -66.85 -10.28
C GLU A 880 16.27 -67.16 -11.76
N THR A 881 15.03 -67.15 -12.27
CA THR A 881 14.70 -67.45 -13.67
C THR A 881 14.67 -66.21 -14.57
N THR A 882 14.53 -65.02 -13.99
CA THR A 882 14.25 -63.76 -14.72
C THR A 882 15.39 -62.75 -14.65
N LEU A 883 16.14 -62.72 -13.56
CA LEU A 883 17.25 -61.79 -13.33
C LEU A 883 18.58 -62.52 -13.40
N ALA A 884 19.60 -61.83 -13.92
CA ALA A 884 20.95 -62.34 -13.90
C ALA A 884 21.39 -62.65 -12.46
N GLU A 885 22.19 -63.69 -12.28
CA GLU A 885 22.73 -64.12 -10.99
C GLU A 885 23.46 -62.99 -10.20
N THR A 886 23.87 -61.90 -10.86
CA THR A 886 24.53 -60.71 -10.26
C THR A 886 23.63 -59.48 -10.08
N HIS A 887 22.32 -59.60 -10.37
CA HIS A 887 21.39 -58.47 -10.27
C HIS A 887 21.19 -58.01 -8.81
N PRO A 888 21.22 -56.70 -8.50
CA PRO A 888 21.10 -56.19 -7.14
C PRO A 888 19.86 -56.68 -6.38
N ASP A 889 18.69 -56.64 -7.02
CA ASP A 889 17.42 -57.04 -6.39
C ASP A 889 17.40 -58.52 -6.00
N ARG A 890 17.88 -59.40 -6.91
CA ARG A 890 18.06 -60.83 -6.63
C ARG A 890 18.99 -61.06 -5.44
N LEU A 891 20.12 -60.36 -5.39
CA LEU A 891 21.07 -60.48 -4.28
C LEU A 891 20.47 -59.97 -2.96
N ALA A 892 19.66 -58.91 -3.00
CA ALA A 892 18.96 -58.38 -1.83
C ALA A 892 17.90 -59.36 -1.28
N SER A 893 17.06 -59.93 -2.16
CA SER A 893 16.05 -60.94 -1.80
C SER A 893 16.70 -62.20 -1.22
N GLN A 894 17.79 -62.69 -1.83
CA GLN A 894 18.56 -63.82 -1.31
C GLN A 894 19.22 -63.52 0.05
N HIS A 895 19.79 -62.34 0.22
CA HIS A 895 20.36 -61.92 1.51
C HIS A 895 19.29 -61.84 2.62
N ASN A 896 18.11 -61.30 2.30
CA ASN A 896 17.01 -61.23 3.25
C ASN A 896 16.44 -62.60 3.57
N LEU A 897 16.31 -63.50 2.60
CA LEU A 897 15.94 -64.90 2.84
C LEU A 897 16.94 -65.61 3.77
N ALA A 898 18.25 -65.37 3.59
CA ALA A 898 19.29 -65.87 4.50
C ALA A 898 19.10 -65.33 5.93
N THR A 899 18.69 -64.06 6.07
CA THR A 899 18.42 -63.44 7.38
C THR A 899 17.23 -64.07 8.08
N VAL A 900 16.15 -64.33 7.34
CA VAL A 900 14.96 -64.99 7.89
C VAL A 900 15.26 -66.45 8.27
N TYR A 901 15.99 -67.20 7.43
CA TYR A 901 16.44 -68.55 7.77
C TYR A 901 17.33 -68.60 9.01
N TYR A 902 18.22 -67.61 9.18
CA TYR A 902 19.06 -67.50 10.36
C TYR A 902 18.21 -67.29 11.63
N GLY A 903 17.21 -66.40 11.55
CA GLY A 903 16.22 -66.21 12.62
C GLY A 903 15.40 -67.47 12.94
N ASN A 904 15.19 -68.35 11.95
CA ASN A 904 14.51 -69.64 12.11
C ASN A 904 15.44 -70.81 12.51
N GLY A 905 16.76 -70.56 12.65
CA GLY A 905 17.74 -71.58 13.02
C GLY A 905 18.19 -72.52 11.88
N GLU A 906 17.88 -72.20 10.62
CA GLU A 906 18.19 -73.03 9.45
C GLU A 906 19.60 -72.76 8.89
N ILE A 907 20.64 -72.84 9.73
CA ILE A 907 22.01 -72.40 9.44
C ILE A 907 22.58 -72.96 8.12
N LYS A 908 22.27 -74.23 7.77
CA LYS A 908 22.74 -74.84 6.52
C LYS A 908 22.25 -74.10 5.27
N LYS A 909 20.99 -73.64 5.27
CA LYS A 909 20.42 -72.88 4.16
C LYS A 909 21.02 -71.47 4.09
N VAL A 910 21.27 -70.85 5.25
CA VAL A 910 21.92 -69.53 5.36
C VAL A 910 23.30 -69.56 4.71
N VAL A 911 24.14 -70.53 5.07
CA VAL A 911 25.50 -70.66 4.53
C VAL A 911 25.47 -70.84 3.01
N ALA A 912 24.64 -71.75 2.50
CA ALA A 912 24.53 -72.00 1.06
C ALA A 912 24.12 -70.74 0.28
N LEU A 913 23.17 -69.97 0.81
CA LEU A 913 22.67 -68.77 0.16
C LEU A 913 23.66 -67.59 0.25
N LEU A 914 24.33 -67.41 1.40
CA LEU A 914 25.36 -66.38 1.55
C LEU A 914 26.63 -66.67 0.74
N GLU A 915 27.03 -67.93 0.58
CA GLU A 915 28.12 -68.30 -0.34
C GLU A 915 27.83 -67.84 -1.77
N HIS A 916 26.59 -68.04 -2.23
CA HIS A 916 26.16 -67.58 -3.55
C HIS A 916 26.17 -66.04 -3.65
N VAL A 917 25.57 -65.34 -2.67
CA VAL A 917 25.53 -63.87 -2.64
C VAL A 917 26.95 -63.27 -2.61
N VAL A 918 27.86 -63.78 -1.76
CA VAL A 918 29.25 -63.31 -1.68
C VAL A 918 29.98 -63.52 -3.00
N ASN A 919 29.82 -64.68 -3.65
CA ASN A 919 30.46 -64.96 -4.94
C ASN A 919 29.96 -64.02 -6.04
N ALA A 920 28.65 -63.73 -6.08
CA ALA A 920 28.10 -62.76 -7.02
C ALA A 920 28.59 -61.33 -6.73
N LEU A 921 28.60 -60.89 -5.46
CA LEU A 921 29.09 -59.56 -5.06
C LEU A 921 30.58 -59.37 -5.40
N LYS A 922 31.40 -60.43 -5.36
CA LYS A 922 32.81 -60.39 -5.80
C LYS A 922 32.97 -60.03 -7.28
N ILE A 923 32.00 -60.34 -8.13
CA ILE A 923 32.02 -60.08 -9.57
C ILE A 923 31.69 -58.61 -9.86
N VAL A 924 30.71 -58.04 -9.16
CA VAL A 924 30.13 -56.71 -9.49
C VAL A 924 30.52 -55.58 -8.55
N GLN A 925 31.04 -55.86 -7.35
CA GLN A 925 31.39 -54.83 -6.36
C GLN A 925 32.87 -54.87 -5.98
N SER A 926 33.48 -53.68 -5.83
CA SER A 926 34.85 -53.53 -5.33
C SER A 926 35.03 -54.13 -3.93
N GLU A 927 36.24 -54.57 -3.58
CA GLU A 927 36.58 -55.14 -2.26
C GLU A 927 36.23 -54.22 -1.08
N ASN A 928 36.11 -52.91 -1.31
CA ASN A 928 35.76 -51.93 -0.29
C ASN A 928 34.26 -51.66 -0.15
N ASN A 929 33.38 -52.37 -0.86
CA ASN A 929 31.93 -52.15 -0.77
C ASN A 929 31.38 -52.66 0.59
N PRO A 930 30.67 -51.83 1.38
CA PRO A 930 30.15 -52.21 2.69
C PRO A 930 29.21 -53.43 2.68
N GLN A 931 28.39 -53.61 1.65
CA GLN A 931 27.46 -54.74 1.53
C GLN A 931 28.23 -56.05 1.31
N ARG A 932 29.23 -56.03 0.42
CA ARG A 932 30.14 -57.16 0.21
C ARG A 932 30.90 -57.53 1.49
N ILE A 933 31.49 -56.54 2.16
CA ILE A 933 32.22 -56.77 3.42
C ILE A 933 31.30 -57.34 4.50
N ALA A 934 30.07 -56.83 4.62
CA ALA A 934 29.11 -57.33 5.60
C ALA A 934 28.70 -58.78 5.32
N ALA A 935 28.43 -59.13 4.05
CA ALA A 935 28.09 -60.49 3.65
C ALA A 935 29.28 -61.46 3.86
N GLU A 936 30.51 -61.07 3.49
CA GLU A 936 31.73 -61.86 3.72
C GLU A 936 31.95 -62.10 5.22
N ARG A 937 31.87 -61.05 6.05
CA ARG A 937 32.01 -61.18 7.50
C ARG A 937 30.95 -62.08 8.13
N TRP A 938 29.71 -62.00 7.63
CA TRP A 938 28.64 -62.84 8.15
C TRP A 938 28.84 -64.30 7.75
N LEU A 939 29.28 -64.56 6.52
CA LEU A 939 29.63 -65.90 6.08
C LEU A 939 30.80 -66.48 6.90
N ASP A 940 31.87 -65.70 7.11
CA ASP A 940 33.01 -66.09 7.95
C ASP A 940 32.58 -66.42 9.39
N PHE A 941 31.69 -65.61 9.96
CA PHE A 941 31.11 -65.86 11.27
C PHE A 941 30.37 -67.20 11.31
N LEU A 942 29.53 -67.49 10.32
CA LEU A 942 28.76 -68.75 10.27
C LEU A 942 29.64 -69.97 10.04
N HIS A 943 30.75 -69.86 9.31
CA HIS A 943 31.74 -70.94 9.17
C HIS A 943 32.57 -71.15 10.45
N SER A 944 32.65 -70.14 11.32
CA SER A 944 33.36 -70.22 12.60
C SER A 944 32.53 -70.79 13.77
N GLN A 945 31.21 -70.88 13.59
CA GLN A 945 30.26 -71.55 14.50
C GLN A 945 30.17 -73.04 14.19
#